data_AF-A0A7X9IY51-F1
#
_entry.id   AF-A0A7X9IY51-F1
#
_cell.length_a   1.000
_cell.length_b   1.000
_cell.length_c   1.000
_cell.angle_alpha   90.00
_cell.angle_beta   90.00
_cell.angle_gamma   90.00
#
_symmetry.space_group_name_H-M   'P 1'
#
loop_
_entity.id
_entity.type
_entity.pdbx_description
1 polymer ?
#
loop_
_entity_poly.entity_id
_entity_poly.type
_entity_poly.pdbx_seq_one_letter_code
_entity_poly.pdbx_strand_id
1 'polypeptide(L)'
;MSRFAGTGRARWAAALAGAALALACAPSSDDTVIRDVPRDARDGTDDTATPDGSVRCGHDREPCCSGSGCGPGLTCVAGTCTAAAACGREGQPCCSGMACADELVCTGGTCVAEPACGGERQPCCAGGACRSGLVCDRDTCVPTAACGSLRQPCCSGTACASGLVCTAGVCETAPACGGAREPCCGGTACNAGLVCTGGTCQTAPAACGALGQPCCSGSTCTASGATCCGGACVDTTRDPRNCGSCGARCDGTCSGGSCSSASCGAEGQPCCTSGDRCRAGLECNAASQCVRSSSACSPVRAACAAASECCSSLSCRGAPDDAQCCVEAGGSCASSLDCCGWMSCVSGHCACQVGSDLCAATADCCSGLTCTDESCTTGSTTDPCAEARSCADCTGRASCGWCGATATCMTGALAGPTAGSCASGWSWYVSSCGATTDPCAANTDCASCNSVATCGWCRATGTCATGGSAGPTSGSCADWVWYVSGCSGSTTDPCDSHGSCGTCTVVAGCGWCNDTSSCRTGTSSGPSSGSCGDWDWLSLQCAADECAGTYDCEACTGTAACGWCNSTSTCMSGSWGGPASGSCADWVWYASACASADPCDDSWSCEDCTGRAACGWCAASWTCMTGGPAGPDAGACSDWRYRSSDCVTTDPCNGHGDCATCTADSACGWCEATWTCMTGGSSGPTSGYCSDWRYYGSSCPAPPDPCDVHSDCAACTAASGCGWCEATWSCLTGTSSGPTGSYCSDWNYYPADCVPSDPCNDHWSCTTCTGDSACGWCESSYTCMTGDYYGPDVGSCSDWRYYDTECP
;
A
#
# COMPACT_ATOMS: atom_id res chain seq x y z
N MET A 1 21.13 56.48 -46.52
CA MET A 1 22.51 56.08 -46.18
C MET A 1 22.41 54.65 -45.64
N SER A 2 22.55 53.60 -46.47
CA SER A 2 23.81 52.97 -46.95
C SER A 2 24.43 52.08 -45.85
N ARG A 3 24.62 50.75 -45.98
CA ARG A 3 24.60 49.76 -47.11
C ARG A 3 24.08 48.37 -46.60
N PHE A 4 23.33 47.57 -47.38
CA PHE A 4 23.74 46.33 -48.12
C PHE A 4 24.77 45.42 -47.39
N ALA A 5 24.74 44.07 -47.36
CA ALA A 5 23.85 42.97 -47.83
C ALA A 5 24.33 41.63 -47.17
N GLY A 6 23.76 40.41 -47.29
CA GLY A 6 22.51 39.89 -47.91
C GLY A 6 22.68 38.47 -48.53
N THR A 7 21.71 37.54 -48.34
CA THR A 7 21.64 36.11 -48.83
C THR A 7 22.63 35.09 -48.24
N GLY A 8 22.34 33.78 -48.04
CA GLY A 8 21.10 32.99 -48.17
C GLY A 8 21.36 31.46 -48.32
N ARG A 9 20.37 30.61 -47.95
CA ARG A 9 20.20 29.15 -48.25
C ARG A 9 20.95 28.06 -47.43
N ALA A 10 20.20 27.46 -46.49
CA ALA A 10 19.62 26.10 -46.54
C ALA A 10 20.40 24.80 -46.16
N ARG A 11 19.70 24.02 -45.30
CA ARG A 11 19.61 22.54 -45.14
C ARG A 11 20.37 21.81 -44.00
N TRP A 12 19.68 20.75 -43.57
CA TRP A 12 20.08 19.57 -42.78
C TRP A 12 20.14 19.70 -41.26
N ALA A 13 19.05 19.22 -40.63
CA ALA A 13 19.07 18.72 -39.27
C ALA A 13 19.73 17.32 -39.23
N ALA A 14 20.44 17.02 -38.15
CA ALA A 14 20.87 15.68 -37.79
C ALA A 14 20.61 15.50 -36.29
N ALA A 15 19.75 14.56 -35.94
CA ALA A 15 19.51 14.17 -34.56
C ALA A 15 20.53 13.08 -34.15
N LEU A 16 21.10 13.21 -32.97
CA LEU A 16 21.88 12.16 -32.31
C LEU A 16 21.02 11.56 -31.20
N ALA A 17 20.64 10.30 -31.36
CA ALA A 17 20.09 9.47 -30.28
C ALA A 17 21.20 8.56 -29.77
N GLY A 18 21.43 8.57 -28.45
CA GLY A 18 22.44 7.73 -27.82
C GLY A 18 21.97 6.28 -27.69
N ALA A 19 22.86 5.32 -27.97
CA ALA A 19 22.69 3.93 -27.58
C ALA A 19 23.40 3.68 -26.25
N ALA A 20 22.70 3.13 -25.27
CA ALA A 20 23.31 2.68 -24.02
C ALA A 20 23.98 1.31 -24.22
N LEU A 21 25.20 1.16 -23.69
CA LEU A 21 25.95 -0.09 -23.69
C LEU A 21 25.98 -0.65 -22.26
N ALA A 22 25.62 -1.93 -22.08
CA ALA A 22 25.81 -2.63 -20.81
C ALA A 22 27.18 -3.33 -20.78
N LEU A 23 27.77 -3.46 -19.59
CA LEU A 23 29.15 -3.90 -19.37
C LEU A 23 29.20 -5.25 -18.63
N ALA A 24 30.21 -6.08 -18.95
CA ALA A 24 30.78 -7.24 -18.22
C ALA A 24 31.12 -8.39 -19.21
N CYS A 25 32.23 -9.13 -19.14
CA CYS A 25 33.36 -9.10 -18.21
C CYS A 25 34.61 -9.68 -18.91
N ALA A 26 35.82 -9.13 -18.68
CA ALA A 26 37.09 -9.75 -19.08
C ALA A 26 38.27 -9.16 -18.26
N PRO A 27 39.19 -9.98 -17.72
CA PRO A 27 40.46 -9.52 -17.14
C PRO A 27 41.59 -9.44 -18.18
N SER A 28 42.65 -8.73 -17.81
CA SER A 28 43.72 -8.20 -18.68
C SER A 28 44.97 -9.09 -18.81
N SER A 29 45.79 -8.85 -19.83
CA SER A 29 47.23 -8.51 -19.67
C SER A 29 47.86 -7.95 -20.95
N ASP A 30 48.80 -7.01 -20.77
CA ASP A 30 49.84 -6.57 -21.71
C ASP A 30 50.65 -7.76 -22.28
N ASP A 31 51.40 -7.67 -23.40
CA ASP A 31 52.34 -6.60 -23.73
C ASP A 31 52.68 -6.55 -25.25
N THR A 32 53.44 -5.52 -25.60
CA THR A 32 54.01 -5.09 -26.88
C THR A 32 54.97 -6.14 -27.52
N VAL A 33 55.49 -6.06 -28.76
CA VAL A 33 55.89 -4.90 -29.58
C VAL A 33 56.29 -5.30 -31.03
N ILE A 34 56.13 -4.41 -32.01
CA ILE A 34 57.00 -4.23 -33.22
C ILE A 34 56.94 -5.22 -34.44
N ARG A 35 56.32 -4.71 -35.53
CA ARG A 35 56.86 -4.40 -36.89
C ARG A 35 56.44 -5.15 -38.18
N ASP A 36 56.19 -4.29 -39.18
CA ASP A 36 56.45 -4.35 -40.63
C ASP A 36 55.55 -5.16 -41.60
N VAL A 37 54.57 -4.43 -42.18
CA VAL A 37 54.06 -4.38 -43.59
C VAL A 37 55.04 -4.88 -44.67
N PRO A 38 54.63 -5.32 -45.91
CA PRO A 38 53.44 -4.96 -46.73
C PRO A 38 52.62 -6.16 -47.31
N ARG A 39 51.35 -6.07 -47.72
CA ARG A 39 50.70 -5.46 -48.92
C ARG A 39 51.03 -6.03 -50.33
N ASP A 40 49.94 -6.38 -51.03
CA ASP A 40 49.63 -6.26 -52.48
C ASP A 40 49.75 -7.44 -53.48
N ALA A 41 48.83 -7.38 -54.47
CA ALA A 41 48.64 -8.16 -55.72
C ALA A 41 48.23 -9.67 -55.57
N ARG A 42 47.03 -10.12 -55.99
CA ARG A 42 46.28 -10.09 -57.28
C ARG A 42 46.60 -11.28 -58.22
N ASP A 43 45.54 -12.09 -58.45
CA ASP A 43 45.08 -12.63 -59.75
C ASP A 43 45.95 -13.65 -60.54
N GLY A 44 45.31 -14.69 -61.09
CA GLY A 44 45.78 -15.40 -62.29
C GLY A 44 46.27 -16.86 -62.20
N THR A 45 45.43 -17.77 -62.70
CA THR A 45 45.77 -18.94 -63.55
C THR A 45 46.60 -20.15 -63.05
N ASP A 46 45.88 -21.27 -62.90
CA ASP A 46 46.01 -22.51 -63.72
C ASP A 46 46.97 -23.67 -63.37
N ASP A 47 46.45 -24.86 -63.69
CA ASP A 47 47.03 -26.20 -63.88
C ASP A 47 47.75 -27.01 -62.78
N THR A 48 47.37 -28.29 -62.76
CA THR A 48 48.06 -29.43 -62.10
C THR A 48 49.45 -29.66 -62.73
N ALA A 49 50.53 -30.07 -62.04
CA ALA A 49 50.66 -31.08 -60.98
C ALA A 49 52.01 -30.95 -60.22
N THR A 50 52.23 -31.74 -59.16
CA THR A 50 53.49 -31.80 -58.39
C THR A 50 54.11 -33.20 -58.40
N PRO A 51 55.44 -33.35 -58.22
CA PRO A 51 56.19 -34.54 -58.68
C PRO A 51 56.42 -35.61 -57.59
N ASP A 52 55.45 -35.85 -56.72
CA ASP A 52 55.47 -36.97 -55.77
C ASP A 52 54.27 -37.88 -56.02
N GLY A 53 54.44 -39.20 -55.88
CA GLY A 53 53.51 -40.25 -56.31
C GLY A 53 52.20 -40.35 -55.50
N SER A 54 51.89 -39.35 -54.68
CA SER A 54 50.66 -39.26 -53.92
C SER A 54 49.48 -38.96 -54.84
N VAL A 55 48.55 -39.90 -54.97
CA VAL A 55 47.25 -39.68 -55.60
C VAL A 55 46.55 -38.52 -54.89
N ARG A 56 46.24 -37.44 -55.61
CA ARG A 56 45.39 -36.37 -55.07
C ARG A 56 44.03 -36.97 -54.72
N CYS A 57 43.59 -36.72 -53.50
CA CYS A 57 42.37 -37.26 -52.96
C CYS A 57 41.64 -36.15 -52.19
N GLY A 58 40.32 -36.26 -52.11
CA GLY A 58 39.50 -35.40 -51.26
C GLY A 58 38.84 -34.19 -51.92
N HIS A 59 39.26 -33.73 -53.11
CA HIS A 59 38.54 -32.67 -53.83
C HIS A 59 37.38 -33.20 -54.69
N ASP A 60 36.53 -32.32 -55.25
CA ASP A 60 35.37 -32.75 -56.04
C ASP A 60 35.81 -33.56 -57.26
N ARG A 61 35.25 -34.75 -57.40
CA ARG A 61 35.56 -35.79 -58.40
C ARG A 61 36.92 -36.46 -58.25
N GLU A 62 37.68 -36.20 -57.19
CA GLU A 62 38.87 -36.97 -56.83
C GLU A 62 38.52 -38.23 -56.00
N PRO A 63 39.40 -39.25 -55.92
CA PRO A 63 39.22 -40.38 -55.01
C PRO A 63 39.10 -39.96 -53.54
N CYS A 64 38.42 -40.75 -52.73
CA CYS A 64 38.33 -40.49 -51.28
C CYS A 64 39.66 -40.78 -50.57
N CYS A 65 40.13 -39.84 -49.75
CA CYS A 65 41.29 -40.07 -48.90
C CYS A 65 41.00 -41.18 -47.88
N SER A 66 41.91 -42.16 -47.79
CA SER A 66 41.80 -43.29 -46.86
C SER A 66 40.47 -44.07 -46.94
N GLY A 67 39.80 -44.05 -48.11
CA GLY A 67 38.57 -44.80 -48.39
C GLY A 67 37.25 -44.14 -47.96
N SER A 68 37.27 -43.00 -47.27
CA SER A 68 36.03 -42.31 -46.85
C SER A 68 36.15 -40.79 -46.62
N GLY A 69 37.37 -40.25 -46.49
CA GLY A 69 37.61 -38.83 -46.23
C GLY A 69 37.51 -37.99 -47.50
N CYS A 70 36.79 -36.88 -47.42
CA CYS A 70 36.74 -35.83 -48.43
C CYS A 70 36.94 -34.45 -47.79
N GLY A 71 37.28 -33.45 -48.60
CA GLY A 71 37.38 -32.06 -48.16
C GLY A 71 36.04 -31.48 -47.70
N PRO A 72 36.05 -30.31 -47.03
CA PRO A 72 34.84 -29.70 -46.48
C PRO A 72 33.74 -29.53 -47.54
N GLY A 73 32.53 -30.03 -47.26
CA GLY A 73 31.37 -29.93 -48.15
C GLY A 73 31.21 -31.06 -49.18
N LEU A 74 32.09 -32.06 -49.19
CA LEU A 74 32.06 -33.20 -50.10
C LEU A 74 31.80 -34.51 -49.34
N THR A 75 31.17 -35.50 -49.98
CA THR A 75 30.89 -36.81 -49.40
C THR A 75 31.50 -37.91 -50.25
N CYS A 76 32.10 -38.91 -49.60
CA CYS A 76 32.63 -40.08 -50.32
C CYS A 76 31.49 -40.99 -50.76
N VAL A 77 31.23 -41.05 -52.07
CA VAL A 77 30.22 -41.92 -52.67
C VAL A 77 30.89 -42.83 -53.68
N ALA A 78 30.78 -44.15 -53.46
CA ALA A 78 31.39 -45.19 -54.30
C ALA A 78 32.91 -45.01 -54.57
N GLY A 79 33.65 -44.46 -53.61
CA GLY A 79 35.11 -44.27 -53.70
C GLY A 79 35.57 -42.94 -54.32
N THR A 80 34.64 -42.10 -54.77
CA THR A 80 34.90 -40.76 -55.29
C THR A 80 34.26 -39.70 -54.39
N CYS A 81 34.97 -38.61 -54.13
CA CYS A 81 34.42 -37.45 -53.45
C CYS A 81 33.50 -36.69 -54.41
N THR A 82 32.22 -36.61 -54.06
CA THR A 82 31.23 -35.84 -54.83
C THR A 82 30.58 -34.82 -53.92
N ALA A 83 30.25 -33.64 -54.44
CA ALA A 83 29.28 -32.77 -53.77
C ALA A 83 28.05 -33.58 -53.37
N ALA A 84 27.64 -33.50 -52.10
CA ALA A 84 26.45 -34.17 -51.61
C ALA A 84 25.26 -33.80 -52.51
N ALA A 85 24.50 -34.81 -52.95
CA ALA A 85 23.45 -34.63 -53.94
C ALA A 85 22.56 -33.44 -53.57
N ALA A 86 22.48 -32.43 -54.45
CA ALA A 86 22.03 -31.09 -54.12
C ALA A 86 20.61 -31.10 -53.52
N CYS A 87 20.58 -31.01 -52.19
CA CYS A 87 19.39 -31.04 -51.37
C CYS A 87 19.37 -29.80 -50.48
N GLY A 88 18.17 -29.39 -50.07
CA GLY A 88 17.99 -28.37 -49.04
C GLY A 88 17.75 -26.94 -49.52
N ARG A 89 18.11 -26.56 -50.75
CA ARG A 89 17.76 -25.21 -51.27
C ARG A 89 16.32 -25.14 -51.77
N GLU A 90 15.78 -23.93 -51.93
CA GLU A 90 14.45 -23.71 -52.50
C GLU A 90 14.31 -24.40 -53.86
N GLY A 91 13.26 -25.23 -54.00
CA GLY A 91 13.00 -26.06 -55.19
C GLY A 91 13.83 -27.34 -55.30
N GLN A 92 14.71 -27.65 -54.35
CA GLN A 92 15.49 -28.90 -54.33
C GLN A 92 14.83 -29.98 -53.45
N PRO A 93 15.12 -31.28 -53.67
CA PRO A 93 14.68 -32.32 -52.74
C PRO A 93 15.22 -32.07 -51.33
N CYS A 94 14.48 -32.53 -50.31
CA CYS A 94 14.93 -32.41 -48.93
C CYS A 94 16.15 -33.30 -48.64
N CYS A 95 17.01 -32.85 -47.73
CA CYS A 95 18.10 -33.67 -47.25
C CYS A 95 17.60 -34.79 -46.32
N SER A 96 18.43 -35.81 -46.11
CA SER A 96 18.14 -36.92 -45.21
C SER A 96 17.75 -36.41 -43.81
N GLY A 97 16.53 -36.75 -43.36
CA GLY A 97 15.95 -36.20 -42.13
C GLY A 97 14.90 -35.10 -42.35
N MET A 98 14.42 -34.87 -43.59
CA MET A 98 13.45 -33.82 -43.94
C MET A 98 13.99 -32.39 -43.68
N ALA A 99 15.32 -32.25 -43.69
CA ALA A 99 15.98 -30.97 -43.46
C ALA A 99 16.15 -30.18 -44.77
N CYS A 100 15.99 -28.86 -44.66
CA CYS A 100 16.33 -27.89 -45.68
C CYS A 100 17.38 -26.91 -45.16
N ALA A 101 18.02 -26.15 -46.05
CA ALA A 101 18.88 -25.04 -45.71
C ALA A 101 18.04 -23.77 -45.49
N ASP A 102 18.56 -22.83 -44.70
CA ASP A 102 17.86 -21.61 -44.29
C ASP A 102 16.48 -21.92 -43.62
N GLU A 103 15.54 -20.97 -43.60
CA GLU A 103 14.21 -21.14 -42.98
C GLU A 103 13.19 -21.86 -43.90
N LEU A 104 13.66 -22.80 -44.74
CA LEU A 104 12.82 -23.55 -45.67
C LEU A 104 12.23 -24.81 -45.04
N VAL A 105 11.04 -25.24 -45.49
CA VAL A 105 10.35 -26.42 -44.95
C VAL A 105 10.27 -27.53 -46.00
N CYS A 106 10.44 -28.77 -45.54
CA CYS A 106 10.33 -29.97 -46.37
C CYS A 106 8.87 -30.40 -46.54
N THR A 107 8.19 -29.82 -47.53
CA THR A 107 6.78 -30.11 -47.80
C THR A 107 6.65 -30.96 -49.06
N GLY A 108 6.14 -32.19 -48.93
CA GLY A 108 6.02 -33.14 -50.05
C GLY A 108 7.36 -33.66 -50.61
N GLY A 109 8.44 -33.64 -49.82
CA GLY A 109 9.77 -34.12 -50.22
C GLY A 109 10.61 -33.10 -51.02
N THR A 110 10.10 -31.89 -51.22
CA THR A 110 10.82 -30.76 -51.81
C THR A 110 10.92 -29.62 -50.79
N CYS A 111 12.07 -28.96 -50.72
CA CYS A 111 12.26 -27.76 -49.92
C CYS A 111 11.58 -26.59 -50.60
N VAL A 112 10.53 -26.06 -49.97
CA VAL A 112 9.79 -24.90 -50.44
C VAL A 112 9.94 -23.77 -49.42
N ALA A 113 9.94 -22.53 -49.91
CA ALA A 113 9.48 -21.44 -49.07
C ALA A 113 7.99 -21.69 -48.81
N GLU A 114 7.60 -21.83 -47.54
CA GLU A 114 6.20 -22.05 -47.19
C GLU A 114 5.30 -20.98 -47.83
N PRO A 115 4.08 -21.34 -48.28
CA PRO A 115 3.18 -20.38 -48.91
C PRO A 115 2.95 -19.22 -47.95
N ALA A 116 3.46 -18.04 -48.32
CA ALA A 116 3.70 -16.97 -47.38
C ALA A 116 2.41 -16.57 -46.65
N CYS A 117 2.31 -17.01 -45.41
CA CYS A 117 1.25 -16.70 -44.48
C CYS A 117 1.72 -15.61 -43.51
N GLY A 118 0.75 -14.92 -42.91
CA GLY A 118 1.02 -13.98 -41.85
C GLY A 118 1.44 -12.56 -42.27
N GLY A 119 1.78 -12.30 -43.54
CA GLY A 119 2.04 -10.93 -44.04
C GLY A 119 0.76 -10.14 -44.35
N GLU A 120 0.90 -8.84 -44.61
CA GLU A 120 -0.26 -7.98 -44.88
C GLU A 120 -0.98 -8.44 -46.16
N ARG A 121 -2.29 -8.69 -46.07
CA ARG A 121 -3.15 -9.29 -47.10
C ARG A 121 -2.78 -10.72 -47.53
N GLN A 122 -1.98 -11.42 -46.74
CA GLN A 122 -1.69 -12.85 -46.92
C GLN A 122 -2.66 -13.73 -46.11
N PRO A 123 -2.78 -15.03 -46.42
CA PRO A 123 -3.53 -15.97 -45.58
C PRO A 123 -3.00 -16.01 -44.15
N CYS A 124 -3.86 -16.36 -43.20
CA CYS A 124 -3.42 -16.60 -41.83
C CYS A 124 -2.54 -17.84 -41.74
N CYS A 125 -1.53 -17.84 -40.86
CA CYS A 125 -0.78 -19.05 -40.57
C CYS A 125 -1.63 -20.02 -39.72
N ALA A 126 -1.26 -21.30 -39.70
CA ALA A 126 -1.93 -22.32 -38.89
C ALA A 126 -2.09 -21.85 -37.43
N GLY A 127 -3.32 -21.91 -36.91
CA GLY A 127 -3.69 -21.34 -35.61
C GLY A 127 -4.15 -19.88 -35.63
N GLY A 128 -4.36 -19.27 -36.80
CA GLY A 128 -4.84 -17.88 -36.94
C GLY A 128 -3.75 -16.83 -36.68
N ALA A 129 -2.48 -17.22 -36.77
CA ALA A 129 -1.36 -16.32 -36.47
C ALA A 129 -0.99 -15.42 -37.66
N CYS A 130 -0.62 -14.18 -37.37
CA CYS A 130 -0.06 -13.23 -38.33
C CYS A 130 1.26 -12.64 -37.79
N ARG A 131 2.05 -12.01 -38.66
CA ARG A 131 3.27 -11.26 -38.26
C ARG A 131 2.89 -10.03 -37.45
N SER A 132 3.83 -9.56 -36.63
CA SER A 132 3.66 -8.43 -35.71
C SER A 132 3.01 -7.20 -36.37
N GLY A 133 1.88 -6.75 -35.83
CA GLY A 133 1.11 -5.60 -36.35
C GLY A 133 -0.09 -5.95 -37.24
N LEU A 134 -0.39 -7.23 -37.43
CA LEU A 134 -1.49 -7.74 -38.24
C LEU A 134 -2.38 -8.68 -37.42
N VAL A 135 -3.68 -8.77 -37.74
CA VAL A 135 -4.62 -9.71 -37.11
C VAL A 135 -5.30 -10.57 -38.17
N CYS A 136 -5.64 -11.81 -37.80
CA CYS A 136 -6.37 -12.71 -38.67
C CYS A 136 -7.87 -12.37 -38.66
N ASP A 137 -8.37 -11.71 -39.70
CA ASP A 137 -9.80 -11.56 -39.96
C ASP A 137 -10.18 -12.47 -41.13
N ARG A 138 -11.06 -13.46 -40.87
CA ARG A 138 -11.64 -14.37 -41.87
C ARG A 138 -10.60 -14.91 -42.87
N ASP A 139 -9.57 -15.53 -42.31
CA ASP A 139 -8.47 -16.20 -43.01
C ASP A 139 -7.53 -15.26 -43.80
N THR A 140 -7.60 -13.94 -43.57
CA THR A 140 -6.68 -12.94 -44.12
C THR A 140 -6.02 -12.11 -43.01
N CYS A 141 -4.70 -11.97 -43.06
CA CYS A 141 -3.95 -11.09 -42.17
C CYS A 141 -4.10 -9.63 -42.62
N VAL A 142 -5.00 -8.91 -41.98
CA VAL A 142 -5.22 -7.48 -42.22
C VAL A 142 -4.36 -6.65 -41.25
N PRO A 143 -3.99 -5.40 -41.60
CA PRO A 143 -3.57 -4.44 -40.60
C PRO A 143 -4.61 -4.42 -39.49
N THR A 144 -4.19 -4.48 -38.22
CA THR A 144 -5.10 -4.15 -37.13
C THR A 144 -5.66 -2.76 -37.45
N ALA A 145 -6.96 -2.68 -37.76
CA ALA A 145 -7.67 -1.41 -37.85
C ALA A 145 -7.39 -0.70 -36.54
N ALA A 146 -6.59 0.37 -36.60
CA ALA A 146 -5.63 0.71 -35.55
C ALA A 146 -6.27 0.55 -34.18
N CYS A 147 -5.73 -0.38 -33.39
CA CYS A 147 -6.26 -0.78 -32.11
C CYS A 147 -5.35 -0.27 -31.00
N GLY A 148 -5.89 -0.09 -29.81
CA GLY A 148 -5.10 0.25 -28.63
C GLY A 148 -4.85 1.74 -28.39
N SER A 149 -5.01 2.63 -29.37
CA SER A 149 -4.86 4.09 -29.14
C SER A 149 -6.14 4.71 -28.57
N LEU A 150 -6.08 5.97 -28.15
CA LEU A 150 -7.24 6.69 -27.60
C LEU A 150 -8.40 6.75 -28.62
N ARG A 151 -9.59 6.31 -28.21
CA ARG A 151 -10.82 6.14 -29.00
C ARG A 151 -10.74 5.08 -30.12
N GLN A 152 -9.82 4.12 -30.01
CA GLN A 152 -9.71 2.99 -30.95
C GLN A 152 -10.19 1.67 -30.35
N PRO A 153 -10.56 0.66 -31.16
CA PRO A 153 -10.92 -0.66 -30.64
C PRO A 153 -9.82 -1.27 -29.77
N CYS A 154 -10.19 -2.06 -28.77
CA CYS A 154 -9.21 -2.77 -27.95
C CYS A 154 -8.52 -3.89 -28.74
N CYS A 155 -7.19 -3.92 -28.70
CA CYS A 155 -6.44 -5.03 -29.29
C CYS A 155 -6.80 -6.33 -28.56
N SER A 156 -7.12 -7.38 -29.33
CA SER A 156 -7.60 -8.66 -28.80
C SER A 156 -8.79 -8.56 -27.82
N GLY A 157 -9.61 -7.51 -27.95
CA GLY A 157 -10.82 -7.30 -27.14
C GLY A 157 -10.61 -6.71 -25.74
N THR A 158 -9.38 -6.59 -25.25
CA THR A 158 -9.09 -6.10 -23.88
C THR A 158 -7.85 -5.22 -23.73
N ALA A 159 -6.91 -5.24 -24.66
CA ALA A 159 -5.63 -4.57 -24.52
C ALA A 159 -5.60 -3.17 -25.17
N CYS A 160 -4.95 -2.22 -24.49
CA CYS A 160 -4.75 -0.86 -24.96
C CYS A 160 -3.28 -0.42 -24.77
N ALA A 161 -2.89 0.67 -25.43
CA ALA A 161 -1.58 1.30 -25.23
C ALA A 161 -1.46 1.84 -23.79
N SER A 162 -0.22 1.96 -23.31
CA SER A 162 0.10 2.37 -21.94
C SER A 162 -0.60 3.68 -21.54
N GLY A 163 -1.40 3.64 -20.47
CA GLY A 163 -2.20 4.76 -19.97
C GLY A 163 -3.68 4.76 -20.40
N LEU A 164 -4.09 3.80 -21.23
CA LEU A 164 -5.47 3.64 -21.70
C LEU A 164 -6.09 2.34 -21.15
N VAL A 165 -7.42 2.33 -20.97
CA VAL A 165 -8.20 1.18 -20.48
C VAL A 165 -9.25 0.80 -21.51
N CYS A 166 -9.50 -0.50 -21.66
CA CYS A 166 -10.55 -1.00 -22.53
C CYS A 166 -11.92 -0.92 -21.84
N THR A 167 -12.74 0.05 -22.26
CA THR A 167 -14.12 0.22 -21.80
C THR A 167 -15.06 -0.07 -22.98
N ALA A 168 -16.01 -1.00 -22.81
CA ALA A 168 -16.98 -1.37 -23.85
C ALA A 168 -16.37 -1.68 -25.24
N GLY A 169 -15.15 -2.24 -25.29
CA GLY A 169 -14.46 -2.58 -26.53
C GLY A 169 -13.68 -1.43 -27.18
N VAL A 170 -13.63 -0.24 -26.56
CA VAL A 170 -12.87 0.93 -27.00
C VAL A 170 -11.81 1.30 -25.95
N CYS A 171 -10.62 1.67 -26.41
CA CYS A 171 -9.53 2.17 -25.59
C CYS A 171 -9.73 3.64 -25.26
N GLU A 172 -10.16 3.92 -24.04
CA GLU A 172 -10.33 5.27 -23.53
C GLU A 172 -9.16 5.61 -22.60
N THR A 173 -8.97 6.89 -22.27
CA THR A 173 -8.14 7.22 -21.11
C THR A 173 -8.66 6.44 -19.93
N ALA A 174 -7.77 5.81 -19.14
CA ALA A 174 -8.18 5.26 -17.85
C ALA A 174 -9.04 6.33 -17.15
N PRO A 175 -10.29 6.01 -16.71
CA PRO A 175 -11.07 6.99 -15.97
C PRO A 175 -10.18 7.47 -14.83
N ALA A 176 -9.93 8.79 -14.79
CA ALA A 176 -9.00 9.38 -13.85
C ALA A 176 -9.38 8.83 -12.48
N CYS A 177 -8.41 8.17 -11.83
CA CYS A 177 -8.65 7.45 -10.60
C CYS A 177 -7.73 8.03 -9.53
N GLY A 178 -8.23 8.05 -8.31
CA GLY A 178 -7.48 8.51 -7.16
C GLY A 178 -7.58 10.00 -6.86
N GLY A 179 -8.00 10.87 -7.78
CA GLY A 179 -8.26 12.28 -7.55
C GLY A 179 -9.54 12.54 -6.72
N ALA A 180 -9.78 13.80 -6.34
CA ALA A 180 -10.91 14.13 -5.48
C ALA A 180 -12.24 13.97 -6.24
N ARG A 181 -13.15 13.15 -5.70
CA ARG A 181 -14.41 12.66 -6.30
C ARG A 181 -14.25 11.69 -7.48
N GLU A 182 -13.03 11.26 -7.80
CA GLU A 182 -12.77 10.26 -8.84
C GLU A 182 -12.99 8.82 -8.31
N PRO A 183 -13.17 7.80 -9.18
CA PRO A 183 -13.14 6.40 -8.78
C PRO A 183 -11.83 6.00 -8.07
N CYS A 184 -11.89 5.02 -7.18
CA CYS A 184 -10.69 4.50 -6.54
C CYS A 184 -9.86 3.63 -7.50
N CYS A 185 -8.55 3.89 -7.58
CA CYS A 185 -7.63 3.05 -8.33
C CYS A 185 -7.62 1.63 -7.74
N GLY A 186 -7.83 0.62 -8.58
CA GLY A 186 -7.98 -0.77 -8.13
C GLY A 186 -9.10 -0.98 -7.10
N GLY A 187 -10.13 -0.11 -7.10
CA GLY A 187 -11.26 -0.16 -6.17
C GLY A 187 -10.96 0.22 -4.72
N THR A 188 -9.73 0.61 -4.37
CA THR A 188 -9.32 0.85 -2.97
C THR A 188 -8.30 1.98 -2.76
N ALA A 189 -7.47 2.31 -3.75
CA ALA A 189 -6.40 3.29 -3.61
C ALA A 189 -6.81 4.68 -4.13
N CYS A 190 -6.24 5.72 -3.51
CA CYS A 190 -6.42 7.11 -3.90
C CYS A 190 -5.08 7.88 -3.89
N ASN A 191 -5.05 9.05 -4.52
CA ASN A 191 -3.92 9.96 -4.44
C ASN A 191 -3.76 10.50 -3.00
N ALA A 192 -2.55 10.96 -2.67
CA ALA A 192 -2.21 11.38 -1.29
C ALA A 192 -3.20 12.42 -0.73
N GLY A 193 -3.69 12.17 0.49
CA GLY A 193 -4.69 13.02 1.17
C GLY A 193 -6.16 12.61 0.95
N LEU A 194 -6.43 11.61 0.09
CA LEU A 194 -7.78 11.16 -0.24
C LEU A 194 -8.01 9.72 0.23
N VAL A 195 -9.27 9.35 0.53
CA VAL A 195 -9.66 8.02 1.05
C VAL A 195 -10.79 7.45 0.21
N CYS A 196 -10.64 6.17 -0.16
CA CYS A 196 -11.66 5.45 -0.92
C CYS A 196 -12.89 5.16 -0.04
N THR A 197 -13.99 5.86 -0.32
CA THR A 197 -15.26 5.71 0.40
C THR A 197 -16.39 5.54 -0.61
N GLY A 198 -17.13 4.44 -0.52
CA GLY A 198 -18.21 4.13 -1.46
C GLY A 198 -17.76 4.00 -2.93
N GLY A 199 -16.52 3.59 -3.18
CA GLY A 199 -15.94 3.47 -4.53
C GLY A 199 -15.41 4.77 -5.14
N THR A 200 -15.48 5.90 -4.42
CA THR A 200 -14.91 7.18 -4.84
C THR A 200 -13.87 7.70 -3.86
N CYS A 201 -12.86 8.38 -4.37
CA CYS A 201 -11.79 9.00 -3.61
C CYS A 201 -12.25 10.35 -3.08
N GLN A 202 -12.74 10.35 -1.86
CA GLN A 202 -13.21 11.54 -1.18
C GLN A 202 -12.04 12.17 -0.42
N THR A 203 -12.07 13.49 -0.21
CA THR A 203 -11.17 14.09 0.79
C THR A 203 -11.43 13.39 2.10
N ALA A 204 -10.37 12.84 2.72
CA ALA A 204 -10.46 12.43 4.11
C ALA A 204 -11.05 13.62 4.89
N PRO A 205 -12.03 13.43 5.79
CA PRO A 205 -12.60 14.53 6.55
C PRO A 205 -11.46 15.32 7.20
N ALA A 206 -11.38 16.61 6.83
CA ALA A 206 -10.19 17.41 7.07
C ALA A 206 -9.90 17.52 8.58
N ALA A 207 -8.62 17.39 8.93
CA ALA A 207 -8.10 17.11 10.27
C ALA A 207 -8.43 15.70 10.81
N CYS A 208 -7.43 14.82 10.81
CA CYS A 208 -7.37 13.68 11.72
C CYS A 208 -6.53 14.04 12.95
N GLY A 209 -6.72 13.32 14.06
CA GLY A 209 -5.82 13.32 15.21
C GLY A 209 -6.03 14.45 16.23
N ALA A 210 -6.72 15.54 15.87
CA ALA A 210 -7.09 16.60 16.80
C ALA A 210 -8.23 16.16 17.74
N LEU A 211 -8.46 16.89 18.83
CA LEU A 211 -9.51 16.52 19.79
C LEU A 211 -10.91 16.59 19.15
N GLY A 212 -11.68 15.49 19.26
CA GLY A 212 -12.99 15.33 18.63
C GLY A 212 -12.96 14.91 17.16
N GLN A 213 -11.79 14.85 16.52
CA GLN A 213 -11.62 14.45 15.12
C GLN A 213 -11.39 12.94 14.97
N PRO A 214 -11.60 12.35 13.77
CA PRO A 214 -11.23 10.96 13.51
C PRO A 214 -9.73 10.71 13.76
N CYS A 215 -9.38 9.49 14.17
CA CYS A 215 -7.98 9.13 14.39
C CYS A 215 -7.19 9.13 13.07
N CYS A 216 -5.90 9.45 13.13
CA CYS A 216 -5.01 9.29 12.00
C CYS A 216 -4.65 7.80 11.79
N SER A 217 -4.01 7.51 10.65
CA SER A 217 -3.46 6.19 10.33
C SER A 217 -2.62 5.64 11.51
N GLY A 218 -2.80 4.34 11.79
CA GLY A 218 -2.21 3.69 12.96
C GLY A 218 -2.92 3.98 14.30
N SER A 219 -4.17 4.48 14.28
CA SER A 219 -4.95 4.82 15.49
C SER A 219 -4.28 5.89 16.36
N THR A 220 -3.57 6.82 15.72
CA THR A 220 -2.80 7.88 16.39
C THR A 220 -3.58 9.18 16.50
N CYS A 221 -3.23 10.00 17.51
CA CYS A 221 -3.78 11.33 17.72
C CYS A 221 -2.64 12.36 17.76
N THR A 222 -2.80 13.46 17.03
CA THR A 222 -1.85 14.58 16.96
C THR A 222 -2.05 15.57 18.12
N ALA A 223 -3.25 15.60 18.71
CA ALA A 223 -3.49 16.33 19.96
C ALA A 223 -2.79 15.66 21.15
N SER A 224 -1.84 16.35 21.77
CA SER A 224 -1.12 15.90 22.96
C SER A 224 -2.07 15.57 24.12
N GLY A 225 -2.06 14.32 24.57
CA GLY A 225 -2.93 13.81 25.64
C GLY A 225 -4.26 13.20 25.16
N ALA A 226 -4.55 13.24 23.85
CA ALA A 226 -5.71 12.56 23.28
C ALA A 226 -5.43 11.07 23.02
N THR A 227 -6.45 10.22 23.21
CA THR A 227 -6.41 8.79 22.90
C THR A 227 -7.42 8.47 21.79
N CYS A 228 -7.06 7.58 20.87
CA CYS A 228 -7.99 7.11 19.84
C CYS A 228 -9.01 6.13 20.45
N CYS A 229 -10.26 6.56 20.57
CA CYS A 229 -11.35 5.77 21.15
C CYS A 229 -12.52 5.66 20.15
N GLY A 230 -12.80 4.44 19.68
CA GLY A 230 -13.90 4.18 18.75
C GLY A 230 -13.77 4.91 17.40
N GLY A 231 -12.54 5.21 16.97
CA GLY A 231 -12.27 5.91 15.71
C GLY A 231 -12.15 7.44 15.83
N ALA A 232 -12.34 8.03 17.01
CA ALA A 232 -12.14 9.46 17.26
C ALA A 232 -11.15 9.74 18.41
N CYS A 233 -10.44 10.86 18.34
CA CYS A 233 -9.45 11.27 19.33
C CYS A 233 -10.10 12.04 20.49
N VAL A 234 -10.00 11.52 21.72
CA VAL A 234 -10.69 12.05 22.91
C VAL A 234 -9.74 12.28 24.08
N ASP A 235 -10.04 13.27 24.93
CA ASP A 235 -9.29 13.52 26.17
C ASP A 235 -9.85 12.62 27.28
N THR A 236 -9.19 11.49 27.51
CA THR A 236 -9.60 10.52 28.53
C THR A 236 -9.48 11.07 29.96
N THR A 237 -8.86 12.24 30.16
CA THR A 237 -8.78 12.86 31.50
C THR A 237 -10.00 13.70 31.85
N ARG A 238 -10.85 14.03 30.86
CA ARG A 238 -12.00 14.97 30.99
C ARG A 238 -13.29 14.53 30.28
N ASP A 239 -13.23 13.67 29.27
CA ASP A 239 -14.42 13.20 28.56
C ASP A 239 -15.25 12.25 29.45
N PRO A 240 -16.49 12.60 29.84
CA PRO A 240 -17.38 11.70 30.58
C PRO A 240 -17.75 10.44 29.82
N ARG A 241 -17.40 10.29 28.53
CA ARG A 241 -17.66 9.08 27.74
C ARG A 241 -16.46 8.14 27.63
N ASN A 242 -15.26 8.58 28.02
CA ASN A 242 -14.00 7.86 27.85
C ASN A 242 -13.03 8.11 29.03
N CYS A 243 -13.56 8.20 30.25
CA CYS A 243 -12.83 8.65 31.42
C CYS A 243 -11.83 7.60 31.94
N GLY A 244 -10.54 7.91 31.87
CA GLY A 244 -9.43 7.02 32.22
C GLY A 244 -9.08 6.01 31.13
N SER A 245 -10.05 5.57 30.33
CA SER A 245 -9.84 4.70 29.17
C SER A 245 -11.00 4.78 28.16
N CYS A 246 -10.77 4.31 26.93
CA CYS A 246 -11.79 4.27 25.89
C CYS A 246 -13.04 3.47 26.30
N GLY A 247 -14.22 4.07 26.10
CA GLY A 247 -15.51 3.47 26.46
C GLY A 247 -15.89 3.57 27.94
N ALA A 248 -15.01 4.07 28.82
CA ALA A 248 -15.29 4.24 30.24
C ALA A 248 -16.22 5.45 30.49
N ARG A 249 -17.53 5.22 30.44
CA ARG A 249 -18.56 6.24 30.71
C ARG A 249 -18.71 6.56 32.20
N CYS A 250 -18.76 7.85 32.52
CA CYS A 250 -19.25 8.44 33.76
C CYS A 250 -20.60 9.14 33.50
N ASP A 251 -21.60 8.97 34.37
CA ASP A 251 -22.79 9.84 34.43
C ASP A 251 -22.56 11.12 35.26
N GLY A 252 -21.29 11.48 35.49
CA GLY A 252 -20.86 12.69 36.20
C GLY A 252 -19.53 13.20 35.67
N THR A 253 -18.92 14.18 36.34
CA THR A 253 -17.69 14.82 35.85
C THR A 253 -16.51 13.85 35.83
N CYS A 254 -15.83 13.75 34.69
CA CYS A 254 -14.51 13.13 34.60
C CYS A 254 -13.44 14.17 35.01
N SER A 255 -12.64 13.84 36.03
CA SER A 255 -11.55 14.69 36.53
C SER A 255 -10.27 13.88 36.63
N GLY A 256 -9.26 14.17 35.82
CA GLY A 256 -7.97 13.48 35.86
C GLY A 256 -8.06 11.99 35.51
N GLY A 257 -9.03 11.61 34.67
CA GLY A 257 -9.28 10.21 34.29
C GLY A 257 -10.02 9.40 35.35
N SER A 258 -10.62 10.05 36.35
CA SER A 258 -11.49 9.43 37.35
C SER A 258 -12.88 10.06 37.37
N CYS A 259 -13.94 9.24 37.42
CA CYS A 259 -15.31 9.72 37.60
C CYS A 259 -15.50 10.23 39.03
N SER A 260 -15.92 11.49 39.23
CA SER A 260 -16.11 12.06 40.57
C SER A 260 -17.42 11.64 41.27
N SER A 261 -18.23 10.77 40.66
CA SER A 261 -19.47 10.23 41.22
C SER A 261 -19.80 8.86 40.64
N ALA A 262 -19.16 7.80 41.17
CA ALA A 262 -19.42 6.42 40.78
C ALA A 262 -20.35 5.73 41.80
N SER A 263 -21.64 5.66 41.48
CA SER A 263 -22.65 5.00 42.33
C SER A 263 -23.73 4.21 41.56
N CYS A 264 -23.60 4.03 40.25
CA CYS A 264 -24.51 3.24 39.42
C CYS A 264 -23.76 2.49 38.30
N GLY A 265 -24.41 1.47 37.72
CA GLY A 265 -24.03 0.86 36.44
C GLY A 265 -23.05 -0.32 36.47
N ALA A 266 -22.36 -0.58 37.59
CA ALA A 266 -21.54 -1.79 37.77
C ALA A 266 -22.38 -2.99 38.25
N GLU A 267 -21.87 -4.22 38.11
CA GLU A 267 -22.57 -5.44 38.57
C GLU A 267 -22.93 -5.35 40.06
N GLY A 268 -24.21 -5.55 40.39
CA GLY A 268 -24.77 -5.38 41.75
C GLY A 268 -25.07 -3.94 42.19
N GLN A 269 -24.63 -2.92 41.44
CA GLN A 269 -25.00 -1.52 41.68
C GLN A 269 -26.37 -1.18 41.07
N PRO A 270 -27.04 -0.10 41.54
CA PRO A 270 -28.26 0.36 40.91
C PRO A 270 -28.04 0.75 39.44
N CYS A 271 -29.09 0.62 38.64
CA CYS A 271 -29.16 1.08 37.27
C CYS A 271 -29.03 2.60 37.20
N CYS A 272 -28.34 3.09 36.16
CA CYS A 272 -28.19 4.53 35.97
C CYS A 272 -29.50 5.14 35.44
N THR A 273 -29.97 6.20 36.09
CA THR A 273 -31.32 6.77 35.90
C THR A 273 -31.56 7.40 34.52
N SER A 274 -30.52 7.59 33.71
CA SER A 274 -30.59 8.01 32.30
C SER A 274 -30.86 6.83 31.35
N GLY A 275 -31.98 6.14 31.60
CA GLY A 275 -32.58 5.15 30.69
C GLY A 275 -32.28 3.69 31.00
N ASP A 276 -32.29 3.30 32.27
CA ASP A 276 -32.12 1.92 32.77
C ASP A 276 -30.91 1.21 32.16
N ARG A 277 -29.75 1.88 32.25
CA ARG A 277 -28.49 1.40 31.66
C ARG A 277 -27.50 0.93 32.70
N CYS A 278 -26.73 -0.06 32.27
CA CYS A 278 -25.59 -0.63 32.97
C CYS A 278 -24.35 -0.60 32.06
N ARG A 279 -23.18 -0.95 32.61
CA ARG A 279 -21.96 -1.16 31.80
C ARG A 279 -22.18 -2.30 30.80
N ALA A 280 -21.44 -2.27 29.69
CA ALA A 280 -21.58 -3.25 28.62
C ALA A 280 -21.51 -4.70 29.13
N GLY A 281 -22.43 -5.55 28.67
CA GLY A 281 -22.61 -6.93 29.15
C GLY A 281 -23.53 -7.08 30.38
N LEU A 282 -24.14 -6.00 30.86
CA LEU A 282 -25.11 -5.99 31.96
C LEU A 282 -26.45 -5.39 31.53
N GLU A 283 -27.54 -5.94 32.08
CA GLU A 283 -28.93 -5.49 31.95
C GLU A 283 -29.50 -5.11 33.33
N CYS A 284 -30.55 -4.29 33.32
CA CYS A 284 -31.30 -3.93 34.52
C CYS A 284 -32.31 -5.02 34.87
N ASN A 285 -32.14 -5.63 36.04
CA ASN A 285 -33.14 -6.54 36.59
C ASN A 285 -34.37 -5.77 37.12
N ALA A 286 -35.42 -6.52 37.49
CA ALA A 286 -36.67 -5.96 38.04
C ALA A 286 -36.50 -5.22 39.39
N ALA A 287 -35.33 -5.30 40.04
CA ALA A 287 -34.98 -4.55 41.24
C ALA A 287 -34.14 -3.28 40.94
N SER A 288 -34.04 -2.88 39.67
CA SER A 288 -33.21 -1.77 39.18
C SER A 288 -31.73 -1.93 39.56
N GLN A 289 -31.21 -3.15 39.50
CA GLN A 289 -29.79 -3.47 39.67
C GLN A 289 -29.20 -4.09 38.41
N CYS A 290 -27.92 -3.81 38.17
CA CYS A 290 -27.19 -4.30 37.01
C CYS A 290 -26.70 -5.75 37.21
N VAL A 291 -27.10 -6.65 36.30
CA VAL A 291 -26.77 -8.08 36.29
C VAL A 291 -26.38 -8.52 34.86
N ARG A 292 -25.62 -9.61 34.65
CA ARG A 292 -25.30 -10.04 33.27
C ARG A 292 -26.55 -10.47 32.50
N SER A 293 -26.62 -10.07 31.23
CA SER A 293 -27.68 -10.43 30.28
C SER A 293 -27.82 -11.94 30.12
N SER A 294 -29.03 -12.48 30.26
CA SER A 294 -29.32 -13.92 30.14
C SER A 294 -29.34 -14.44 28.68
N SER A 295 -29.05 -13.57 27.71
CA SER A 295 -29.09 -13.82 26.27
C SER A 295 -27.71 -13.85 25.60
N ALA A 296 -26.64 -13.55 26.35
CA ALA A 296 -25.28 -13.36 25.82
C ALA A 296 -24.22 -14.30 26.44
N CYS A 297 -24.64 -15.34 27.16
CA CYS A 297 -23.76 -16.25 27.87
C CYS A 297 -24.23 -17.72 27.78
N SER A 298 -23.27 -18.64 27.85
CA SER A 298 -23.46 -20.09 27.89
C SER A 298 -23.98 -20.53 29.27
N PRO A 299 -25.11 -21.26 29.34
CA PRO A 299 -25.65 -21.79 30.59
C PRO A 299 -24.78 -22.95 31.12
N VAL A 300 -25.10 -23.43 32.33
CA VAL A 300 -24.40 -24.59 32.91
C VAL A 300 -24.47 -25.80 31.97
N ARG A 301 -23.35 -26.52 31.83
CA ARG A 301 -23.10 -27.64 30.92
C ARG A 301 -23.06 -27.32 29.42
N ALA A 302 -23.14 -26.04 29.02
CA ALA A 302 -22.77 -25.65 27.65
C ALA A 302 -21.26 -25.64 27.48
N ALA A 303 -20.78 -25.96 26.28
CA ALA A 303 -19.36 -25.91 25.94
C ALA A 303 -18.81 -24.47 25.99
N CYS A 304 -17.54 -24.33 26.32
CA CYS A 304 -16.85 -23.05 26.42
C CYS A 304 -15.35 -23.19 26.11
N ALA A 305 -14.76 -22.12 25.58
CA ALA A 305 -13.31 -21.95 25.47
C ALA A 305 -12.74 -21.05 26.57
N ALA A 306 -13.56 -20.18 27.18
CA ALA A 306 -13.15 -19.27 28.25
C ALA A 306 -14.26 -19.01 29.29
N ALA A 307 -13.88 -18.74 30.54
CA ALA A 307 -14.83 -18.43 31.62
C ALA A 307 -15.69 -17.17 31.35
N SER A 308 -15.24 -16.27 30.47
CA SER A 308 -16.02 -15.11 30.01
C SER A 308 -17.24 -15.46 29.15
N GLU A 309 -17.30 -16.66 28.59
CA GLU A 309 -18.43 -17.13 27.79
C GLU A 309 -19.55 -17.67 28.67
N CYS A 310 -19.25 -18.08 29.90
CA CYS A 310 -20.20 -18.68 30.82
C CYS A 310 -21.04 -17.64 31.57
N CYS A 311 -22.29 -17.97 31.87
CA CYS A 311 -23.16 -17.09 32.65
C CYS A 311 -22.63 -16.85 34.07
N SER A 312 -22.93 -15.67 34.66
CA SER A 312 -22.39 -15.22 35.95
C SER A 312 -22.25 -16.32 36.99
N SER A 313 -21.08 -16.38 37.65
CA SER A 313 -20.67 -17.37 38.66
C SER A 313 -20.46 -18.82 38.19
N LEU A 314 -20.48 -19.07 36.87
CA LEU A 314 -19.96 -20.31 36.28
C LEU A 314 -18.50 -20.12 35.82
N SER A 315 -17.67 -21.13 36.07
CA SER A 315 -16.32 -21.26 35.50
C SER A 315 -16.36 -22.06 34.20
N CYS A 316 -15.37 -21.89 33.32
CA CYS A 316 -15.15 -22.79 32.20
C CYS A 316 -14.04 -23.79 32.54
N ARG A 317 -14.38 -25.05 32.81
CA ARG A 317 -13.42 -26.11 33.18
C ARG A 317 -13.81 -27.46 32.56
N GLY A 318 -12.82 -28.33 32.36
CA GLY A 318 -13.01 -29.67 31.78
C GLY A 318 -13.69 -30.65 32.73
N ALA A 319 -14.65 -31.45 32.23
CA ALA A 319 -15.25 -32.56 32.95
C ALA A 319 -15.93 -33.59 32.02
N PRO A 320 -15.35 -34.79 31.80
CA PRO A 320 -13.96 -35.20 32.01
C PRO A 320 -13.02 -34.79 30.87
N ASP A 321 -13.53 -34.66 29.64
CA ASP A 321 -12.72 -34.52 28.42
C ASP A 321 -12.93 -33.17 27.68
N ASP A 322 -14.10 -32.54 27.81
CA ASP A 322 -14.45 -31.26 27.17
C ASP A 322 -14.67 -30.15 28.20
N ALA A 323 -14.29 -28.91 27.85
CA ALA A 323 -14.49 -27.73 28.68
C ALA A 323 -15.95 -27.23 28.63
N GLN A 324 -16.58 -27.15 29.81
CA GLN A 324 -17.97 -26.74 29.96
C GLN A 324 -18.15 -25.70 31.07
N CYS A 325 -19.22 -24.92 30.96
CA CYS A 325 -19.63 -23.97 31.99
C CYS A 325 -20.17 -24.70 33.22
N CYS A 326 -19.51 -24.54 34.37
CA CYS A 326 -19.74 -25.35 35.57
C CYS A 326 -19.68 -24.50 36.84
N VAL A 327 -20.20 -25.04 37.94
CA VAL A 327 -20.29 -24.40 39.25
C VAL A 327 -19.10 -24.80 40.12
N GLU A 328 -18.38 -23.81 40.67
CA GLU A 328 -17.26 -24.07 41.58
C GLU A 328 -17.73 -24.47 43.00
N ALA A 329 -16.78 -24.93 43.84
CA ALA A 329 -17.04 -25.35 45.21
C ALA A 329 -17.86 -24.30 46.01
N GLY A 330 -18.93 -24.78 46.66
CA GLY A 330 -19.87 -23.97 47.44
C GLY A 330 -21.01 -23.34 46.64
N GLY A 331 -20.96 -23.32 45.30
CA GLY A 331 -22.06 -22.83 44.46
C GLY A 331 -23.22 -23.84 44.36
N SER A 332 -24.42 -23.36 44.01
CA SER A 332 -25.63 -24.19 43.96
C SER A 332 -25.70 -25.11 42.74
N CYS A 333 -26.15 -26.35 42.91
CA CYS A 333 -26.25 -27.37 41.87
C CYS A 333 -27.53 -28.21 42.00
N ALA A 334 -27.98 -28.80 40.89
CA ALA A 334 -29.05 -29.79 40.87
C ALA A 334 -28.51 -31.22 40.71
N SER A 335 -27.32 -31.38 40.11
CA SER A 335 -26.61 -32.64 39.91
C SER A 335 -25.09 -32.45 39.99
N SER A 336 -24.33 -33.51 40.22
CA SER A 336 -22.84 -33.42 40.21
C SER A 336 -22.26 -33.02 38.85
N LEU A 337 -23.02 -33.18 37.75
CA LEU A 337 -22.61 -32.72 36.42
C LEU A 337 -22.71 -31.20 36.26
N ASP A 338 -23.33 -30.49 37.21
CA ASP A 338 -23.35 -29.04 37.21
C ASP A 338 -22.08 -28.46 37.85
N CYS A 339 -21.32 -29.27 38.58
CA CYS A 339 -20.11 -28.87 39.32
C CYS A 339 -18.85 -29.01 38.46
N CYS A 340 -17.84 -28.16 38.72
CA CYS A 340 -16.59 -28.20 37.97
C CYS A 340 -15.72 -29.43 38.31
N GLY A 341 -15.02 -29.94 37.29
CA GLY A 341 -14.16 -31.11 37.43
C GLY A 341 -14.92 -32.33 37.91
N TRP A 342 -14.43 -32.97 38.97
CA TRP A 342 -15.07 -34.15 39.58
C TRP A 342 -15.87 -33.83 40.86
N MET A 343 -16.15 -32.56 41.18
CA MET A 343 -16.87 -32.18 42.40
C MET A 343 -18.29 -32.77 42.48
N SER A 344 -18.74 -33.11 43.69
CA SER A 344 -20.04 -33.75 43.92
C SER A 344 -21.11 -32.77 44.37
N CYS A 345 -22.32 -32.87 43.84
CA CYS A 345 -23.43 -32.05 44.32
C CYS A 345 -24.01 -32.62 45.63
N VAL A 346 -23.65 -32.01 46.76
CA VAL A 346 -24.04 -32.45 48.12
C VAL A 346 -24.95 -31.39 48.74
N SER A 347 -26.15 -31.80 49.15
CA SER A 347 -27.16 -30.89 49.73
C SER A 347 -27.45 -29.65 48.85
N GLY A 348 -27.46 -29.84 47.53
CA GLY A 348 -27.70 -28.78 46.53
C GLY A 348 -26.54 -27.81 46.33
N HIS A 349 -25.34 -28.11 46.82
CA HIS A 349 -24.13 -27.29 46.64
C HIS A 349 -22.94 -28.15 46.21
N CYS A 350 -22.06 -27.60 45.36
CA CYS A 350 -20.88 -28.32 44.90
C CYS A 350 -19.87 -28.50 46.03
N ALA A 351 -19.55 -29.75 46.35
CA ALA A 351 -18.59 -30.12 47.39
C ALA A 351 -17.32 -30.69 46.76
N CYS A 352 -16.19 -30.31 47.36
CA CYS A 352 -14.89 -30.85 47.03
C CYS A 352 -14.78 -32.34 47.36
N GLN A 353 -13.87 -33.01 46.66
CA GLN A 353 -13.52 -34.42 46.80
C GLN A 353 -12.48 -34.63 47.92
N VAL A 354 -12.56 -35.75 48.64
CA VAL A 354 -11.68 -36.03 49.79
C VAL A 354 -10.51 -36.94 49.38
N GLY A 355 -9.68 -37.34 50.35
CA GLY A 355 -8.45 -38.08 50.06
C GLY A 355 -8.74 -39.40 49.31
N SER A 356 -8.00 -39.64 48.23
CA SER A 356 -8.11 -40.75 47.25
C SER A 356 -9.31 -40.73 46.29
N ASP A 357 -10.15 -39.70 46.31
CA ASP A 357 -11.18 -39.49 45.28
C ASP A 357 -10.59 -38.91 43.97
N LEU A 358 -11.33 -39.04 42.87
CA LEU A 358 -10.94 -38.53 41.54
C LEU A 358 -10.95 -36.99 41.46
N CYS A 359 -10.01 -36.45 40.68
CA CYS A 359 -9.92 -35.02 40.39
C CYS A 359 -9.33 -34.77 38.99
N ALA A 360 -9.74 -33.65 38.39
CA ALA A 360 -9.15 -33.11 37.15
C ALA A 360 -8.18 -31.96 37.46
N ALA A 361 -8.38 -31.25 38.58
CA ALA A 361 -7.39 -30.32 39.12
C ALA A 361 -7.47 -30.20 40.65
N THR A 362 -6.44 -29.59 41.25
CA THR A 362 -6.35 -29.37 42.70
C THR A 362 -7.53 -28.63 43.32
N ALA A 363 -8.23 -27.78 42.54
CA ALA A 363 -9.43 -27.08 43.00
C ALA A 363 -10.64 -28.02 43.23
N ASP A 364 -10.62 -29.24 42.70
CA ASP A 364 -11.66 -30.24 42.93
C ASP A 364 -11.50 -30.89 44.31
N CYS A 365 -10.29 -30.84 44.88
CA CYS A 365 -9.92 -31.47 46.13
C CYS A 365 -10.14 -30.56 47.33
N CYS A 366 -10.54 -31.12 48.47
CA CYS A 366 -10.74 -30.35 49.69
C CYS A 366 -9.43 -29.78 50.25
N SER A 367 -9.53 -28.64 50.96
CA SER A 367 -8.40 -27.87 51.49
C SER A 367 -7.33 -28.72 52.18
N GLY A 368 -6.09 -28.63 51.70
CA GLY A 368 -4.94 -29.43 52.17
C GLY A 368 -4.62 -30.65 51.30
N LEU A 369 -5.45 -30.93 50.30
CA LEU A 369 -5.20 -31.93 49.27
C LEU A 369 -4.75 -31.28 47.96
N THR A 370 -4.09 -32.06 47.10
CA THR A 370 -3.57 -31.67 45.78
C THR A 370 -3.91 -32.77 44.79
N CYS A 371 -4.33 -32.40 43.58
CA CYS A 371 -4.61 -33.38 42.55
C CYS A 371 -3.29 -33.90 41.98
N THR A 372 -3.04 -35.20 42.10
CA THR A 372 -1.83 -35.86 41.61
C THR A 372 -2.23 -37.21 41.05
N ASP A 373 -1.84 -37.47 39.80
CA ASP A 373 -2.24 -38.66 39.03
C ASP A 373 -3.75 -38.95 39.14
N GLU A 374 -4.55 -37.95 38.77
CA GLU A 374 -6.04 -37.95 38.81
C GLU A 374 -6.67 -38.19 40.20
N SER A 375 -5.88 -38.14 41.29
CA SER A 375 -6.36 -38.42 42.65
C SER A 375 -6.04 -37.30 43.66
N CYS A 376 -6.97 -37.03 44.56
CA CYS A 376 -6.79 -36.06 45.63
C CYS A 376 -5.88 -36.64 46.74
N THR A 377 -4.64 -36.20 46.80
CA THR A 377 -3.64 -36.66 47.79
C THR A 377 -3.24 -35.54 48.74
N THR A 378 -2.74 -35.84 49.94
CA THR A 378 -2.22 -34.79 50.85
C THR A 378 -1.02 -34.10 50.22
N GLY A 379 -1.14 -32.79 49.98
CA GLY A 379 -0.12 -32.03 49.26
C GLY A 379 1.25 -32.15 49.90
N SER A 380 2.18 -32.82 49.20
CA SER A 380 3.60 -32.84 49.58
C SER A 380 4.12 -31.41 49.54
N THR A 381 4.54 -30.88 50.69
CA THR A 381 5.14 -29.54 50.77
C THR A 381 6.54 -29.56 50.17
N THR A 382 6.64 -29.49 48.85
CA THR A 382 7.82 -28.92 48.21
C THR A 382 7.95 -27.48 48.69
N ASP A 383 9.01 -27.20 49.46
CA ASP A 383 9.30 -25.86 49.96
C ASP A 383 9.37 -24.91 48.75
N PRO A 384 8.49 -23.89 48.65
CA PRO A 384 8.44 -22.99 47.50
C PRO A 384 9.74 -22.17 47.36
N CYS A 385 10.58 -22.13 48.38
CA CYS A 385 11.91 -21.53 48.32
C CYS A 385 12.95 -22.47 47.67
N ALA A 386 12.79 -23.80 47.78
CA ALA A 386 13.80 -24.78 47.33
C ALA A 386 14.01 -24.85 45.80
N GLU A 387 13.06 -24.34 45.01
CA GLU A 387 13.21 -24.24 43.54
C GLU A 387 14.08 -23.04 43.11
N ALA A 388 14.20 -22.01 43.95
CA ALA A 388 14.88 -20.77 43.58
C ALA A 388 16.40 -20.91 43.71
N ARG A 389 17.11 -20.82 42.56
CA ARG A 389 18.58 -20.94 42.49
C ARG A 389 19.33 -19.62 42.46
N SER A 390 18.63 -18.48 42.50
CA SER A 390 19.24 -17.15 42.57
C SER A 390 18.63 -16.32 43.71
N CYS A 391 19.37 -15.31 44.18
CA CYS A 391 18.87 -14.41 45.21
C CYS A 391 17.67 -13.57 44.74
N ALA A 392 17.65 -13.16 43.47
CA ALA A 392 16.55 -12.39 42.89
C ALA A 392 15.26 -13.22 42.80
N ASP A 393 15.35 -14.46 42.29
CA ASP A 393 14.19 -15.37 42.23
C ASP A 393 13.71 -15.75 43.63
N CYS A 394 14.64 -15.91 44.57
CA CYS A 394 14.35 -16.26 45.95
C CYS A 394 13.60 -15.13 46.68
N THR A 395 14.14 -13.91 46.66
CA THR A 395 13.52 -12.75 47.32
C THR A 395 12.29 -12.21 46.59
N GLY A 396 12.06 -12.64 45.34
CA GLY A 396 10.81 -12.43 44.61
C GLY A 396 9.67 -13.37 45.03
N ARG A 397 9.96 -14.48 45.74
CA ARG A 397 8.96 -15.43 46.22
C ARG A 397 8.49 -15.06 47.64
N ALA A 398 7.17 -15.11 47.85
CA ALA A 398 6.58 -14.81 49.16
C ALA A 398 7.09 -15.78 50.24
N SER A 399 7.43 -15.24 51.41
CA SER A 399 7.98 -15.99 52.56
C SER A 399 9.38 -16.59 52.36
N CYS A 400 10.11 -16.22 51.29
CA CYS A 400 11.46 -16.72 51.00
C CYS A 400 12.53 -15.64 51.21
N GLY A 401 13.71 -16.04 51.67
CA GLY A 401 14.90 -15.19 51.76
C GLY A 401 16.18 -15.97 51.44
N TRP A 402 17.18 -15.26 50.90
CA TRP A 402 18.40 -15.86 50.40
C TRP A 402 19.51 -15.83 51.45
N CYS A 403 20.18 -16.96 51.66
CA CYS A 403 21.38 -17.00 52.49
C CYS A 403 22.65 -16.91 51.63
N GLY A 404 23.29 -15.74 51.61
CA GLY A 404 24.53 -15.51 50.86
C GLY A 404 25.70 -16.41 51.30
N ALA A 405 25.78 -16.80 52.57
CA ALA A 405 26.82 -17.69 53.07
C ALA A 405 26.76 -19.13 52.54
N THR A 406 25.57 -19.60 52.12
CA THR A 406 25.36 -20.99 51.65
C THR A 406 24.85 -21.08 50.22
N ALA A 407 24.56 -19.94 49.58
CA ALA A 407 23.97 -19.84 48.24
C ALA A 407 22.66 -20.66 48.08
N THR A 408 21.81 -20.61 49.12
CA THR A 408 20.53 -21.34 49.17
C THR A 408 19.39 -20.40 49.55
N CYS A 409 18.27 -20.54 48.85
CA CYS A 409 17.00 -19.95 49.25
C CYS A 409 16.37 -20.73 50.41
N MET A 410 15.80 -20.03 51.40
CA MET A 410 15.20 -20.63 52.59
C MET A 410 13.88 -19.92 52.95
N THR A 411 12.92 -20.64 53.52
CA THR A 411 11.72 -20.01 54.11
C THR A 411 12.12 -19.11 55.29
N GLY A 412 11.60 -17.88 55.36
CA GLY A 412 12.03 -16.88 56.33
C GLY A 412 11.17 -15.64 56.49
N ALA A 413 11.76 -14.65 57.16
CA ALA A 413 11.23 -13.32 57.38
C ALA A 413 12.34 -12.26 57.24
N LEU A 414 11.99 -10.97 57.28
CA LEU A 414 12.94 -9.85 57.24
C LEU A 414 14.09 -9.97 58.26
N ALA A 415 13.82 -10.57 59.43
CA ALA A 415 14.79 -10.75 60.51
C ALA A 415 15.75 -11.96 60.32
N GLY A 416 15.45 -12.88 59.41
CA GLY A 416 16.21 -14.14 59.24
C GLY A 416 15.35 -15.31 58.77
N PRO A 417 15.96 -16.47 58.48
CA PRO A 417 15.23 -17.70 58.15
C PRO A 417 14.37 -18.16 59.35
N THR A 418 13.16 -18.66 59.06
CA THR A 418 12.24 -19.24 60.05
C THR A 418 12.40 -20.75 60.14
N ALA A 419 13.01 -21.37 59.13
CA ALA A 419 13.51 -22.74 59.15
C ALA A 419 14.99 -22.76 58.74
N GLY A 420 15.85 -23.42 59.54
CA GLY A 420 17.30 -23.45 59.33
C GLY A 420 18.03 -22.27 59.98
N SER A 421 19.27 -22.01 59.55
CA SER A 421 20.11 -20.94 60.08
C SER A 421 21.07 -20.40 59.01
N CYS A 422 21.15 -19.08 58.88
CA CYS A 422 22.06 -18.40 57.97
C CYS A 422 23.14 -17.66 58.75
N ALA A 423 24.42 -17.99 58.54
CA ALA A 423 25.53 -17.43 59.32
C ALA A 423 25.82 -15.96 59.00
N SER A 424 25.63 -15.55 57.74
CA SER A 424 25.78 -14.16 57.27
C SER A 424 25.16 -13.99 55.87
N GLY A 425 24.88 -12.74 55.48
CA GLY A 425 24.39 -12.42 54.14
C GLY A 425 22.92 -12.81 53.89
N TRP A 426 22.06 -12.71 54.91
CA TRP A 426 20.61 -12.88 54.73
C TRP A 426 20.03 -11.72 53.91
N SER A 427 19.42 -12.02 52.77
CA SER A 427 18.79 -11.05 51.87
C SER A 427 17.29 -11.32 51.80
N TRP A 428 16.48 -10.34 52.19
CA TRP A 428 15.01 -10.43 52.18
C TRP A 428 14.37 -9.67 51.01
N TYR A 429 14.97 -8.55 50.61
CA TYR A 429 14.56 -7.80 49.43
C TYR A 429 15.54 -8.06 48.28
N VAL A 430 15.05 -8.01 47.04
CA VAL A 430 15.90 -8.10 45.83
C VAL A 430 17.00 -7.05 45.80
N SER A 431 16.75 -5.85 46.34
CA SER A 431 17.74 -4.77 46.51
C SER A 431 18.79 -5.04 47.58
N SER A 432 18.57 -6.04 48.44
CA SER A 432 19.52 -6.49 49.47
C SER A 432 20.34 -7.71 49.01
N CYS A 433 20.05 -8.26 47.83
CA CYS A 433 20.89 -9.28 47.23
C CYS A 433 22.27 -8.71 46.93
N GLY A 434 23.29 -9.18 47.66
CA GLY A 434 24.68 -8.97 47.26
C GLY A 434 24.86 -9.55 45.86
N ALA A 435 25.20 -8.68 44.89
CA ALA A 435 25.21 -9.02 43.49
C ALA A 435 26.31 -10.05 43.17
N THR A 436 25.95 -11.34 43.19
CA THR A 436 26.84 -12.45 42.76
C THR A 436 26.79 -12.68 41.24
N THR A 437 25.81 -12.10 40.56
CA THR A 437 25.94 -11.74 39.15
C THR A 437 26.43 -10.31 39.09
N ASP A 438 27.71 -10.13 38.76
CA ASP A 438 28.26 -8.83 38.43
C ASP A 438 27.42 -8.24 37.26
N PRO A 439 26.75 -7.09 37.42
CA PRO A 439 25.91 -6.51 36.36
C PRO A 439 26.71 -6.19 35.09
N CYS A 440 28.03 -6.09 35.21
CA CYS A 440 28.95 -5.86 34.12
C CYS A 440 29.21 -7.12 33.28
N ALA A 441 29.04 -8.32 33.84
CA ALA A 441 29.35 -9.60 33.18
C ALA A 441 28.44 -9.94 31.99
N ALA A 442 27.35 -9.21 31.78
CA ALA A 442 26.55 -9.28 30.55
C ALA A 442 27.27 -8.69 29.32
N ASN A 443 28.29 -7.86 29.53
CA ASN A 443 29.05 -7.20 28.48
C ASN A 443 30.29 -8.02 28.12
N THR A 444 30.38 -8.43 26.86
CA THR A 444 31.43 -9.36 26.37
C THR A 444 32.51 -8.67 25.53
N ASP A 445 32.47 -7.34 25.42
CA ASP A 445 33.51 -6.53 24.79
C ASP A 445 33.82 -5.26 25.60
N CYS A 446 34.96 -4.64 25.31
CA CYS A 446 35.45 -3.49 26.07
C CYS A 446 34.57 -2.23 25.94
N ALA A 447 33.94 -2.01 24.78
CA ALA A 447 33.17 -0.80 24.52
C ALA A 447 31.79 -0.87 25.20
N SER A 448 31.07 -1.99 25.06
CA SER A 448 29.82 -2.23 25.80
C SER A 448 30.08 -2.20 27.32
N CYS A 449 31.16 -2.83 27.78
CA CYS A 449 31.56 -2.82 29.18
C CYS A 449 31.74 -1.41 29.76
N ASN A 450 32.54 -0.56 29.12
CA ASN A 450 32.82 0.80 29.59
C ASN A 450 31.68 1.80 29.30
N SER A 451 30.58 1.37 28.67
CA SER A 451 29.37 2.19 28.50
C SER A 451 28.52 2.25 29.78
N VAL A 452 28.69 1.27 30.68
CA VAL A 452 27.98 1.21 31.96
C VAL A 452 28.84 1.85 33.05
N ALA A 453 28.33 2.90 33.70
CA ALA A 453 29.10 3.78 34.59
C ALA A 453 29.72 3.14 35.86
N THR A 454 29.38 1.88 36.16
CA THR A 454 29.94 1.09 37.28
C THR A 454 30.89 -0.02 36.83
N CYS A 455 31.17 -0.11 35.53
CA CYS A 455 31.85 -1.24 34.91
C CYS A 455 33.17 -0.85 34.26
N GLY A 456 34.13 -1.77 34.27
CA GLY A 456 35.39 -1.64 33.55
C GLY A 456 35.89 -2.96 33.00
N TRP A 457 36.75 -2.89 32.00
CA TRP A 457 37.19 -4.02 31.20
C TRP A 457 38.61 -4.45 31.58
N CYS A 458 38.78 -5.74 31.90
CA CYS A 458 40.11 -6.30 32.10
C CYS A 458 40.65 -6.87 30.78
N ARG A 459 41.60 -6.18 30.14
CA ARG A 459 42.25 -6.63 28.90
C ARG A 459 43.02 -7.94 29.09
N ALA A 460 43.63 -8.14 30.26
CA ALA A 460 44.42 -9.33 30.57
C ALA A 460 43.61 -10.64 30.63
N THR A 461 42.30 -10.56 30.90
CA THR A 461 41.40 -11.73 31.00
C THR A 461 40.27 -11.73 29.97
N GLY A 462 40.02 -10.61 29.29
CA GLY A 462 38.89 -10.46 28.36
C GLY A 462 37.54 -10.44 29.06
N THR A 463 37.46 -9.90 30.27
CA THR A 463 36.24 -9.92 31.10
C THR A 463 35.86 -8.53 31.61
N CYS A 464 34.57 -8.21 31.52
CA CYS A 464 33.98 -7.03 32.14
C CYS A 464 33.65 -7.27 33.62
N ALA A 465 33.91 -6.30 34.50
CA ALA A 465 33.63 -6.40 35.93
C ALA A 465 33.20 -5.04 36.54
N THR A 466 32.49 -5.08 37.66
CA THR A 466 32.14 -3.88 38.44
C THR A 466 33.41 -3.30 39.07
N GLY A 467 33.64 -1.99 38.94
CA GLY A 467 34.86 -1.34 39.42
C GLY A 467 34.80 0.17 39.44
N GLY A 468 35.99 0.78 39.53
CA GLY A 468 36.22 2.20 39.39
C GLY A 468 37.51 2.49 38.61
N SER A 469 37.90 3.76 38.51
CA SER A 469 39.13 4.19 37.82
C SER A 469 40.43 3.63 38.42
N ALA A 470 40.38 3.02 39.61
CA ALA A 470 41.50 2.37 40.28
C ALA A 470 41.59 0.85 40.04
N GLY A 471 40.56 0.21 39.47
CA GLY A 471 40.49 -1.24 39.32
C GLY A 471 39.09 -1.83 39.59
N PRO A 472 38.92 -3.16 39.45
CA PRO A 472 37.69 -3.85 39.79
C PRO A 472 37.43 -3.86 41.30
N THR A 473 36.16 -3.90 41.70
CA THR A 473 35.72 -3.94 43.12
C THR A 473 36.00 -5.30 43.78
N SER A 474 36.19 -6.34 42.97
CA SER A 474 36.58 -7.68 43.40
C SER A 474 37.65 -8.27 42.46
N GLY A 475 38.64 -8.96 43.03
CA GLY A 475 39.79 -9.47 42.28
C GLY A 475 40.83 -8.40 41.95
N SER A 476 41.67 -8.67 40.95
CA SER A 476 42.75 -7.78 40.51
C SER A 476 43.00 -7.92 39.01
N CYS A 477 43.06 -6.81 38.29
CA CYS A 477 43.42 -6.78 36.88
C CYS A 477 44.71 -5.98 36.67
N ALA A 478 45.67 -6.52 35.90
CA ALA A 478 46.93 -5.85 35.60
C ALA A 478 46.84 -4.84 34.44
N ASP A 479 45.79 -4.92 33.61
CA ASP A 479 45.54 -4.06 32.46
C ASP A 479 44.05 -3.68 32.43
N TRP A 480 43.70 -2.71 33.29
CA TRP A 480 42.33 -2.30 33.58
C TRP A 480 41.94 -1.05 32.77
N VAL A 481 40.88 -1.18 31.97
CA VAL A 481 40.31 -0.10 31.17
C VAL A 481 39.02 0.37 31.83
N TRP A 482 38.98 1.66 32.18
CA TRP A 482 37.84 2.32 32.81
C TRP A 482 37.12 3.35 31.90
N TYR A 483 37.71 3.65 30.74
CA TYR A 483 37.15 4.58 29.76
C TYR A 483 37.17 3.92 28.39
N VAL A 484 36.10 4.13 27.60
CA VAL A 484 35.97 3.57 26.24
C VAL A 484 37.15 3.93 25.32
N SER A 485 37.79 5.08 25.55
CA SER A 485 39.02 5.50 24.84
C SER A 485 40.23 4.58 25.06
N GLY A 486 40.20 3.70 26.07
CA GLY A 486 41.22 2.68 26.33
C GLY A 486 40.91 1.32 25.69
N CYS A 487 39.93 1.18 24.81
CA CYS A 487 39.48 -0.11 24.29
C CYS A 487 40.17 -0.62 22.99
N SER A 488 41.16 0.08 22.46
CA SER A 488 41.84 -0.29 21.21
C SER A 488 42.59 -1.63 21.31
N GLY A 489 42.10 -2.67 20.62
CA GLY A 489 42.78 -3.98 20.55
C GLY A 489 41.96 -5.24 20.24
N SER A 490 40.65 -5.15 19.96
CA SER A 490 39.86 -6.33 19.54
C SER A 490 40.01 -6.60 18.03
N THR A 491 40.03 -7.87 17.61
CA THR A 491 40.38 -8.31 16.25
C THR A 491 39.23 -8.33 15.25
N THR A 492 38.23 -7.46 15.44
CA THR A 492 37.26 -7.06 14.43
C THR A 492 37.34 -5.55 14.40
N ASP A 493 37.74 -4.95 13.27
CA ASP A 493 37.80 -3.50 13.19
C ASP A 493 36.35 -2.97 13.24
N PRO A 494 35.96 -2.18 14.26
CA PRO A 494 34.59 -1.68 14.39
C PRO A 494 34.20 -0.72 13.26
N CYS A 495 35.17 -0.31 12.44
CA CYS A 495 34.97 0.48 11.24
C CYS A 495 34.52 -0.37 10.03
N ASP A 496 34.84 -1.67 9.99
CA ASP A 496 34.55 -2.57 8.84
C ASP A 496 33.06 -2.71 8.51
N SER A 497 32.15 -2.42 9.45
CA SER A 497 30.69 -2.43 9.22
C SER A 497 30.17 -1.22 8.44
N HIS A 498 31.02 -0.24 8.12
CA HIS A 498 30.61 1.04 7.51
C HIS A 498 31.08 1.14 6.06
N GLY A 499 30.12 1.12 5.13
CA GLY A 499 30.37 1.04 3.69
C GLY A 499 30.46 2.38 2.94
N SER A 500 30.36 3.53 3.62
CA SER A 500 30.54 4.85 3.00
C SER A 500 31.38 5.79 3.86
N CYS A 501 32.00 6.80 3.25
CA CYS A 501 32.81 7.77 3.97
C CYS A 501 32.01 8.49 5.07
N GLY A 502 30.79 8.95 4.77
CA GLY A 502 29.93 9.63 5.75
C GLY A 502 29.55 8.73 6.92
N THR A 503 29.19 7.47 6.67
CA THR A 503 28.87 6.50 7.73
C THR A 503 30.10 6.03 8.52
N CYS A 504 31.30 6.16 7.94
CA CYS A 504 32.57 5.81 8.54
C CYS A 504 33.08 6.89 9.51
N THR A 505 33.23 8.13 9.04
CA THR A 505 33.91 9.22 9.78
C THR A 505 33.11 9.78 10.95
N VAL A 506 31.82 9.41 11.08
CA VAL A 506 31.03 9.70 12.28
C VAL A 506 31.33 8.75 13.45
N VAL A 507 31.97 7.60 13.19
CA VAL A 507 32.33 6.63 14.22
C VAL A 507 33.67 7.04 14.85
N ALA A 508 33.67 7.28 16.16
CA ALA A 508 34.84 7.75 16.88
C ALA A 508 35.99 6.72 16.82
N GLY A 509 37.09 7.10 16.16
CA GLY A 509 38.25 6.21 15.94
C GLY A 509 38.33 5.64 14.52
N CYS A 510 37.35 5.90 13.65
CA CYS A 510 37.34 5.48 12.26
C CYS A 510 37.67 6.64 11.31
N GLY A 511 38.30 6.30 10.19
CA GLY A 511 38.43 7.18 9.04
C GLY A 511 38.34 6.38 7.74
N TRP A 512 38.04 7.08 6.66
CA TRP A 512 37.78 6.50 5.36
C TRP A 512 39.02 6.58 4.47
N CYS A 513 39.37 5.48 3.82
CA CYS A 513 40.45 5.44 2.85
C CYS A 513 39.88 5.42 1.43
N ASN A 514 39.97 6.55 0.72
CA ASN A 514 39.46 6.70 -0.64
C ASN A 514 40.18 5.77 -1.63
N ASP A 515 41.50 5.57 -1.46
CA ASP A 515 42.31 4.68 -2.30
C ASP A 515 41.79 3.23 -2.39
N THR A 516 41.01 2.79 -1.39
CA THR A 516 40.52 1.41 -1.28
C THR A 516 39.03 1.29 -0.96
N SER A 517 38.30 2.42 -0.98
CA SER A 517 36.87 2.50 -0.63
C SER A 517 36.51 1.73 0.66
N SER A 518 37.34 1.87 1.71
CA SER A 518 37.18 1.09 2.95
C SER A 518 37.31 1.97 4.19
N CYS A 519 36.39 1.79 5.13
CA CYS A 519 36.46 2.37 6.47
C CYS A 519 37.45 1.58 7.33
N ARG A 520 38.31 2.26 8.11
CA ARG A 520 39.34 1.64 8.95
C ARG A 520 39.56 2.39 10.26
N THR A 521 40.04 1.72 11.29
CA THR A 521 40.54 2.40 12.50
C THR A 521 41.71 3.33 12.18
N GLY A 522 41.75 4.51 12.80
CA GLY A 522 42.76 5.52 12.51
C GLY A 522 42.73 6.76 13.42
N THR A 523 43.40 7.80 12.93
CA THR A 523 43.47 9.13 13.55
C THR A 523 43.40 10.20 12.47
N SER A 524 43.39 11.48 12.86
CA SER A 524 43.53 12.62 11.94
C SER A 524 44.82 12.65 11.11
N SER A 525 45.77 11.74 11.38
CA SER A 525 47.05 11.62 10.64
C SER A 525 47.09 10.41 9.69
N GLY A 526 46.06 9.57 9.64
CA GLY A 526 46.04 8.34 8.85
C GLY A 526 45.47 7.12 9.59
N PRO A 527 45.35 5.97 8.91
CA PRO A 527 44.90 4.71 9.51
C PRO A 527 45.89 4.18 10.55
N SER A 528 45.38 3.45 11.55
CA SER A 528 46.17 2.85 12.64
C SER A 528 47.01 1.67 12.17
N SER A 529 46.69 1.09 11.00
CA SER A 529 47.49 0.07 10.34
C SER A 529 47.41 0.22 8.82
N GLY A 530 48.52 -0.11 8.13
CA GLY A 530 48.66 0.09 6.69
C GLY A 530 49.00 1.54 6.31
N SER A 531 48.69 1.90 5.07
CA SER A 531 48.89 3.27 4.55
C SER A 531 47.74 3.61 3.61
N CYS A 532 47.34 4.87 3.63
CA CYS A 532 46.37 5.46 2.71
C CYS A 532 46.92 6.85 2.34
N GLY A 533 46.99 7.18 1.06
CA GLY A 533 47.40 8.47 0.54
C GLY A 533 46.28 9.50 0.58
N ASP A 534 45.03 9.04 0.43
CA ASP A 534 43.81 9.85 0.46
C ASP A 534 42.89 9.40 1.62
N TRP A 535 43.03 10.10 2.76
CA TRP A 535 42.47 9.71 4.06
C TRP A 535 41.54 10.79 4.64
N ASP A 536 40.25 10.46 4.68
CA ASP A 536 39.21 11.31 5.24
C ASP A 536 38.94 10.91 6.70
N TRP A 537 39.27 11.82 7.62
CA TRP A 537 39.07 11.63 9.06
C TRP A 537 37.78 12.29 9.57
N LEU A 538 37.33 13.35 8.91
CA LEU A 538 36.11 14.08 9.23
C LEU A 538 35.09 13.89 8.11
N SER A 539 33.80 13.84 8.45
CA SER A 539 32.71 13.75 7.45
C SER A 539 32.64 14.95 6.50
N LEU A 540 33.36 16.03 6.80
CA LEU A 540 33.53 17.22 5.95
C LEU A 540 34.66 17.09 4.92
N GLN A 541 35.47 16.02 4.99
CA GLN A 541 36.56 15.76 4.05
C GLN A 541 36.13 14.79 2.94
N CYS A 542 35.16 13.92 3.23
CA CYS A 542 34.53 12.99 2.30
C CYS A 542 34.27 13.60 0.91
N ALA A 543 35.00 13.12 -0.09
CA ALA A 543 34.77 13.47 -1.48
C ALA A 543 33.37 13.01 -1.93
N ALA A 544 32.74 13.80 -2.80
CA ALA A 544 31.30 13.76 -2.99
C ALA A 544 30.82 12.66 -3.96
N ASP A 545 29.91 11.82 -3.47
CA ASP A 545 28.93 11.08 -4.29
C ASP A 545 27.52 11.05 -3.66
N GLU A 546 27.36 11.27 -2.34
CA GLU A 546 26.05 11.19 -1.67
C GLU A 546 25.07 12.33 -2.04
N CYS A 547 25.55 13.48 -2.53
CA CYS A 547 24.68 14.59 -2.98
C CYS A 547 24.08 14.40 -4.38
N ALA A 548 24.51 13.40 -5.16
CA ALA A 548 24.13 13.25 -6.57
C ALA A 548 22.74 12.60 -6.78
N GLY A 549 22.12 12.08 -5.71
CA GLY A 549 20.81 11.42 -5.76
C GLY A 549 19.60 12.28 -5.34
N THR A 550 19.83 13.50 -4.86
CA THR A 550 18.77 14.39 -4.34
C THR A 550 18.45 15.52 -5.33
N TYR A 551 17.20 15.57 -5.79
CA TYR A 551 16.74 16.51 -6.83
C TYR A 551 15.93 17.69 -6.27
N ASP A 552 15.83 17.79 -4.94
CA ASP A 552 15.07 18.78 -4.21
C ASP A 552 15.91 19.41 -3.09
N CYS A 553 15.60 20.67 -2.75
CA CYS A 553 16.42 21.45 -1.83
C CYS A 553 16.34 20.93 -0.38
N GLU A 554 15.19 20.43 0.07
CA GLU A 554 15.01 19.95 1.44
C GLU A 554 15.77 18.64 1.70
N ALA A 555 15.65 17.64 0.82
CA ALA A 555 16.44 16.41 0.92
C ALA A 555 17.93 16.68 0.71
N CYS A 556 18.29 17.60 -0.20
CA CYS A 556 19.67 18.02 -0.40
C CYS A 556 20.29 18.61 0.87
N THR A 557 19.66 19.62 1.47
CA THR A 557 20.18 20.30 2.69
C THR A 557 19.94 19.51 3.98
N GLY A 558 19.04 18.52 3.95
CA GLY A 558 18.91 17.48 4.97
C GLY A 558 20.00 16.41 4.90
N THR A 559 20.72 16.30 3.79
CA THR A 559 21.84 15.36 3.62
C THR A 559 23.13 16.00 4.15
N ALA A 560 23.86 15.27 4.99
CA ALA A 560 25.10 15.78 5.59
C ALA A 560 26.15 16.09 4.51
N ALA A 561 26.88 17.20 4.69
CA ALA A 561 27.87 17.73 3.75
C ALA A 561 27.32 18.19 2.37
N CYS A 562 26.00 18.22 2.18
CA CYS A 562 25.35 18.71 0.95
C CYS A 562 24.67 20.08 1.16
N GLY A 563 24.57 20.85 0.08
CA GLY A 563 23.85 22.12 0.02
C GLY A 563 23.33 22.38 -1.39
N TRP A 564 22.28 23.19 -1.48
CA TRP A 564 21.54 23.40 -2.71
C TRP A 564 21.95 24.70 -3.41
N CYS A 565 22.14 24.64 -4.73
CA CYS A 565 22.37 25.83 -5.52
C CYS A 565 21.12 26.22 -6.29
N ASN A 566 20.45 27.26 -5.81
CA ASN A 566 19.15 27.69 -6.31
C ASN A 566 19.24 28.21 -7.76
N SER A 567 20.35 28.88 -8.11
CA SER A 567 20.60 29.40 -9.47
C SER A 567 20.82 28.33 -10.55
N THR A 568 20.98 27.05 -10.18
CA THR A 568 21.20 25.93 -11.12
C THR A 568 20.29 24.73 -10.86
N SER A 569 19.47 24.76 -9.80
CA SER A 569 18.63 23.65 -9.34
C SER A 569 19.40 22.34 -9.16
N THR A 570 20.59 22.41 -8.56
CA THR A 570 21.47 21.25 -8.32
C THR A 570 21.87 21.14 -6.86
N CYS A 571 21.76 19.94 -6.30
CA CYS A 571 22.43 19.59 -5.06
C CYS A 571 23.94 19.41 -5.30
N MET A 572 24.77 20.00 -4.43
CA MET A 572 26.22 19.88 -4.49
C MET A 572 26.79 19.69 -3.10
N SER A 573 27.99 19.11 -2.98
CA SER A 573 28.70 19.10 -1.71
C SER A 573 29.15 20.51 -1.33
N GLY A 574 29.24 20.79 -0.02
CA GLY A 574 29.65 22.12 0.45
C GLY A 574 29.65 22.31 1.95
N SER A 575 29.55 23.57 2.34
CA SER A 575 29.46 24.03 3.73
C SER A 575 28.53 25.24 3.84
N TRP A 576 28.27 25.70 5.06
CA TRP A 576 27.56 26.95 5.31
C TRP A 576 28.13 28.19 4.59
N GLY A 577 29.40 28.13 4.16
CA GLY A 577 30.07 29.22 3.42
C GLY A 577 30.04 29.11 1.89
N GLY A 578 29.47 28.04 1.31
CA GLY A 578 29.43 27.82 -0.14
C GLY A 578 29.64 26.35 -0.57
N PRO A 579 29.49 26.06 -1.87
CA PRO A 579 29.79 24.73 -2.42
C PRO A 579 31.29 24.40 -2.28
N ALA A 580 31.61 23.11 -2.13
CA ALA A 580 32.98 22.62 -1.98
C ALA A 580 33.79 22.69 -3.29
N SER A 581 33.10 22.72 -4.43
CA SER A 581 33.70 22.98 -5.74
C SER A 581 32.76 23.80 -6.62
N GLY A 582 33.32 24.57 -7.56
CA GLY A 582 32.56 25.50 -8.39
C GLY A 582 32.15 26.79 -7.66
N SER A 583 31.16 27.48 -8.20
CA SER A 583 30.62 28.72 -7.63
C SER A 583 29.11 28.78 -7.79
N CYS A 584 28.39 28.94 -6.69
CA CYS A 584 26.96 29.20 -6.69
C CYS A 584 26.70 30.66 -6.29
N ALA A 585 25.81 31.36 -7.01
CA ALA A 585 25.45 32.74 -6.69
C ALA A 585 24.37 32.84 -5.60
N ASP A 586 23.57 31.78 -5.45
CA ASP A 586 22.46 31.68 -4.49
C ASP A 586 22.53 30.30 -3.79
N TRP A 587 23.39 30.24 -2.77
CA TRP A 587 23.76 29.01 -2.07
C TRP A 587 22.96 28.81 -0.79
N VAL A 588 22.33 27.65 -0.68
CA VAL A 588 21.51 27.26 0.46
C VAL A 588 22.18 26.12 1.22
N TRP A 589 22.30 26.29 2.54
CA TRP A 589 22.88 25.29 3.44
C TRP A 589 21.90 24.68 4.45
N TYR A 590 20.82 25.40 4.79
CA TYR A 590 19.81 24.94 5.73
C TYR A 590 18.50 24.71 4.99
N ALA A 591 17.75 23.65 5.32
CA ALA A 591 16.42 23.41 4.75
C ALA A 591 15.48 24.61 4.96
N SER A 592 15.56 25.30 6.11
CA SER A 592 14.83 26.54 6.39
C SER A 592 15.26 27.76 5.57
N ALA A 593 16.35 27.65 4.80
CA ALA A 593 16.86 28.67 3.90
C ALA A 593 16.76 28.24 2.43
N CYS A 594 16.22 27.05 2.15
CA CYS A 594 15.71 26.76 0.83
C CYS A 594 14.75 27.87 0.45
N ALA A 595 14.86 28.35 -0.79
CA ALA A 595 13.73 28.98 -1.41
C ALA A 595 12.65 27.90 -1.53
N SER A 596 11.84 27.76 -0.48
CA SER A 596 10.49 27.28 -0.63
C SER A 596 9.92 28.04 -1.82
N ALA A 597 9.29 27.33 -2.77
CA ALA A 597 8.24 27.96 -3.56
C ALA A 597 7.42 28.79 -2.57
N ASP A 598 7.23 30.10 -2.84
CA ASP A 598 6.73 31.03 -1.83
C ASP A 598 5.55 30.35 -1.13
N PRO A 599 5.57 30.16 0.21
CA PRO A 599 4.53 29.38 0.87
C PRO A 599 3.13 29.93 0.61
N CYS A 600 3.05 31.14 0.06
CA CYS A 600 1.87 31.86 -0.38
C CYS A 600 1.53 31.67 -1.89
N ASP A 601 2.48 31.33 -2.78
CA ASP A 601 2.27 31.23 -4.24
C ASP A 601 1.27 30.12 -4.64
N ASP A 602 1.21 29.02 -3.88
CA ASP A 602 0.27 27.91 -4.11
C ASP A 602 -1.15 28.18 -3.55
N SER A 603 -1.44 29.38 -3.05
CA SER A 603 -2.73 29.74 -2.42
C SER A 603 -3.62 30.58 -3.33
N TRP A 604 -4.73 29.97 -3.79
CA TRP A 604 -5.67 30.56 -4.76
C TRP A 604 -6.85 31.29 -4.10
N SER A 605 -6.92 31.32 -2.76
CA SER A 605 -8.01 31.96 -2.00
C SER A 605 -7.49 32.64 -0.74
N CYS A 606 -8.25 33.62 -0.24
CA CYS A 606 -7.94 34.33 1.00
C CYS A 606 -7.85 33.38 2.21
N GLU A 607 -8.72 32.36 2.27
CA GLU A 607 -8.80 31.41 3.37
C GLU A 607 -7.61 30.46 3.41
N ASP A 608 -7.19 29.90 2.27
CA ASP A 608 -5.98 29.05 2.20
C ASP A 608 -4.74 29.90 2.51
N CYS A 609 -4.66 31.08 1.89
CA CYS A 609 -3.56 32.03 2.10
C CYS A 609 -3.36 32.41 3.57
N THR A 610 -4.42 32.90 4.23
CA THR A 610 -4.35 33.31 5.65
C THR A 610 -4.40 32.13 6.63
N GLY A 611 -4.59 30.91 6.14
CA GLY A 611 -4.41 29.67 6.88
C GLY A 611 -2.94 29.25 7.00
N ARG A 612 -2.06 29.75 6.11
CA ARG A 612 -0.62 29.47 6.12
C ARG A 612 0.14 30.44 7.01
N ALA A 613 1.15 29.92 7.72
CA ALA A 613 1.99 30.75 8.58
C ALA A 613 2.86 31.70 7.74
N ALA A 614 2.95 32.97 8.16
CA ALA A 614 3.68 34.05 7.46
C ALA A 614 3.13 34.44 6.07
N CYS A 615 1.89 34.05 5.74
CA CYS A 615 1.17 34.53 4.55
C CYS A 615 0.04 35.50 4.91
N GLY A 616 -0.27 36.41 3.99
CA GLY A 616 -1.45 37.25 4.04
C GLY A 616 -1.99 37.57 2.64
N TRP A 617 -3.29 37.79 2.56
CA TRP A 617 -4.00 37.98 1.31
C TRP A 617 -4.15 39.48 0.99
N CYS A 618 -3.74 39.88 -0.21
CA CYS A 618 -4.05 41.20 -0.74
C CYS A 618 -5.30 41.14 -1.61
N ALA A 619 -6.44 41.55 -1.05
CA ALA A 619 -7.71 41.55 -1.77
C ALA A 619 -7.79 42.62 -2.88
N ALA A 620 -6.90 43.62 -2.86
CA ALA A 620 -6.78 44.60 -3.94
C ALA A 620 -6.12 44.04 -5.23
N SER A 621 -5.25 43.03 -5.10
CA SER A 621 -4.50 42.42 -6.22
C SER A 621 -4.81 40.93 -6.43
N TRP A 622 -5.64 40.33 -5.58
CA TRP A 622 -5.98 38.91 -5.56
C TRP A 622 -4.75 37.99 -5.47
N THR A 623 -3.76 38.43 -4.68
CA THR A 623 -2.47 37.75 -4.53
C THR A 623 -2.26 37.40 -3.07
N CYS A 624 -1.93 36.15 -2.80
CA CYS A 624 -1.34 35.76 -1.52
C CYS A 624 0.14 36.18 -1.54
N MET A 625 0.63 36.77 -0.44
CA MET A 625 2.02 37.22 -0.33
C MET A 625 2.55 36.93 1.07
N THR A 626 3.87 36.79 1.19
CA THR A 626 4.55 36.75 2.48
C THR A 626 4.34 38.05 3.27
N GLY A 627 4.05 37.93 4.56
CA GLY A 627 3.77 39.08 5.41
C GLY A 627 3.21 38.76 6.78
N GLY A 628 2.99 39.83 7.56
CA GLY A 628 2.49 39.77 8.93
C GLY A 628 1.21 40.58 9.16
N PRO A 629 0.77 40.72 10.42
CA PRO A 629 -0.40 41.53 10.78
C PRO A 629 -0.31 43.02 10.40
N ALA A 630 0.88 43.51 10.04
CA ALA A 630 1.14 44.90 9.69
C ALA A 630 1.11 45.19 8.17
N GLY A 631 1.12 44.15 7.32
CA GLY A 631 1.26 44.27 5.87
C GLY A 631 2.12 43.15 5.27
N PRO A 632 2.27 43.12 3.93
CA PRO A 632 3.22 42.24 3.25
C PRO A 632 4.67 42.62 3.59
N ASP A 633 5.57 41.64 3.61
CA ASP A 633 7.00 41.85 3.89
C ASP A 633 7.71 42.53 2.70
N ALA A 634 7.17 42.38 1.49
CA ALA A 634 7.61 43.08 0.28
C ALA A 634 6.42 43.67 -0.49
N GLY A 635 6.60 44.89 -1.01
CA GLY A 635 5.55 45.60 -1.77
C GLY A 635 4.60 46.41 -0.90
N ALA A 636 3.41 46.70 -1.42
CA ALA A 636 2.38 47.46 -0.72
C ALA A 636 0.99 46.97 -1.12
N CYS A 637 0.13 46.70 -0.13
CA CYS A 637 -1.26 46.31 -0.35
C CYS A 637 -2.21 47.30 0.35
N SER A 638 -3.27 47.73 -0.35
CA SER A 638 -4.28 48.67 0.19
C SER A 638 -5.47 47.99 0.89
N ASP A 639 -5.66 46.68 0.72
CA ASP A 639 -6.66 45.85 1.41
C ASP A 639 -5.99 44.53 1.81
N TRP A 640 -5.26 44.57 2.93
CA TRP A 640 -4.45 43.46 3.45
C TRP A 640 -5.21 42.69 4.52
N ARG A 641 -5.30 41.36 4.35
CA ARG A 641 -6.02 40.44 5.24
C ARG A 641 -5.04 39.40 5.74
N TYR A 642 -4.78 39.38 7.04
CA TYR A 642 -3.80 38.47 7.65
C TYR A 642 -4.45 37.33 8.42
N ARG A 643 -5.73 37.45 8.81
CA ARG A 643 -6.47 36.38 9.50
C ARG A 643 -7.55 35.84 8.59
N SER A 644 -7.81 34.54 8.69
CA SER A 644 -8.97 33.88 8.05
C SER A 644 -10.31 34.54 8.44
N SER A 645 -10.41 35.15 9.62
CA SER A 645 -11.58 35.96 10.04
C SER A 645 -11.80 37.24 9.23
N ASP A 646 -10.76 37.72 8.54
CA ASP A 646 -10.78 38.95 7.75
C ASP A 646 -11.16 38.66 6.29
N CYS A 647 -11.16 37.37 5.90
CA CYS A 647 -11.68 36.88 4.63
C CYS A 647 -13.21 36.89 4.65
N VAL A 648 -13.81 37.82 3.91
CA VAL A 648 -15.27 37.86 3.72
C VAL A 648 -15.69 36.72 2.79
N THR A 649 -16.21 35.64 3.39
CA THR A 649 -16.54 34.36 2.75
C THR A 649 -17.87 34.36 1.99
N THR A 650 -18.04 35.27 1.02
CA THR A 650 -19.11 35.18 0.02
C THR A 650 -18.55 35.54 -1.34
N ASP A 651 -18.08 34.53 -2.07
CA ASP A 651 -18.14 34.58 -3.52
C ASP A 651 -19.63 34.60 -3.90
N PRO A 652 -20.15 35.72 -4.47
CA PRO A 652 -21.57 35.84 -4.77
C PRO A 652 -22.03 34.83 -5.82
N CYS A 653 -21.11 34.26 -6.61
CA CYS A 653 -21.41 33.33 -7.68
C CYS A 653 -21.55 31.88 -7.19
N ASN A 654 -21.06 31.56 -6.00
CA ASN A 654 -21.12 30.23 -5.38
C ASN A 654 -22.49 30.00 -4.72
N GLY A 655 -23.48 29.67 -5.56
CA GLY A 655 -24.87 29.39 -5.16
C GLY A 655 -25.84 29.28 -6.34
N HIS A 656 -25.45 29.76 -7.52
CA HIS A 656 -26.25 29.69 -8.73
C HIS A 656 -26.00 28.38 -9.48
N GLY A 657 -27.02 27.52 -9.54
CA GLY A 657 -26.95 26.22 -10.21
C GLY A 657 -27.24 26.26 -11.72
N ASP A 658 -27.60 27.42 -12.27
CA ASP A 658 -28.01 27.59 -13.66
C ASP A 658 -27.57 28.96 -14.22
N CYS A 659 -27.51 29.05 -15.55
CA CYS A 659 -27.07 30.26 -16.26
C CYS A 659 -27.95 31.48 -15.96
N ALA A 660 -29.27 31.30 -15.81
CA ALA A 660 -30.20 32.42 -15.67
C ALA A 660 -30.14 33.04 -14.28
N THR A 661 -29.99 32.23 -13.21
CA THR A 661 -29.73 32.74 -11.87
C THR A 661 -28.32 33.32 -11.76
N CYS A 662 -27.32 32.69 -12.38
CA CYS A 662 -25.94 33.17 -12.36
C CYS A 662 -25.76 34.56 -13.02
N THR A 663 -26.33 34.74 -14.21
CA THR A 663 -26.21 35.99 -14.98
C THR A 663 -27.18 37.09 -14.53
N ALA A 664 -28.00 36.84 -13.51
CA ALA A 664 -28.79 37.87 -12.83
C ALA A 664 -27.90 38.74 -11.93
N ASP A 665 -26.82 38.19 -11.38
CA ASP A 665 -25.87 38.90 -10.53
C ASP A 665 -24.72 39.50 -11.33
N SER A 666 -24.57 40.82 -11.23
CA SER A 666 -23.65 41.61 -12.09
C SER A 666 -22.16 41.44 -11.78
N ALA A 667 -21.81 40.62 -10.79
CA ALA A 667 -20.45 40.20 -10.48
C ALA A 667 -20.09 38.82 -11.08
N CYS A 668 -21.06 38.17 -11.73
CA CYS A 668 -21.00 36.77 -12.13
C CYS A 668 -21.23 36.59 -13.63
N GLY A 669 -20.78 35.44 -14.15
CA GLY A 669 -21.15 34.94 -15.45
C GLY A 669 -21.04 33.42 -15.51
N TRP A 670 -21.74 32.84 -16.47
CA TRP A 670 -21.87 31.40 -16.63
C TRP A 670 -20.89 30.87 -17.67
N CYS A 671 -20.23 29.75 -17.36
CA CYS A 671 -19.43 29.01 -18.32
C CYS A 671 -20.15 27.74 -18.77
N GLU A 672 -20.60 27.72 -20.02
CA GLU A 672 -21.34 26.59 -20.57
C GLU A 672 -20.46 25.35 -20.71
N ALA A 673 -19.18 25.53 -21.06
CA ALA A 673 -18.23 24.45 -21.25
C ALA A 673 -17.98 23.61 -19.97
N THR A 674 -18.29 24.16 -18.79
CA THR A 674 -18.05 23.53 -17.48
C THR A 674 -19.28 23.50 -16.57
N TRP A 675 -20.42 24.07 -16.99
CA TRP A 675 -21.66 24.20 -16.20
C TRP A 675 -21.45 24.87 -14.84
N THR A 676 -20.61 25.91 -14.80
CA THR A 676 -20.28 26.63 -13.55
C THR A 676 -20.57 28.13 -13.64
N CYS A 677 -21.12 28.67 -12.56
CA CYS A 677 -21.15 30.11 -12.31
C CYS A 677 -19.80 30.54 -11.74
N MET A 678 -19.18 31.59 -12.30
CA MET A 678 -17.90 32.13 -11.85
C MET A 678 -17.96 33.66 -11.76
N THR A 679 -17.10 34.24 -10.91
CA THR A 679 -16.93 35.71 -10.89
C THR A 679 -16.36 36.19 -12.23
N GLY A 680 -16.92 37.26 -12.77
CA GLY A 680 -16.52 37.76 -14.08
C GLY A 680 -17.40 38.87 -14.63
N GLY A 681 -16.99 39.41 -15.77
CA GLY A 681 -17.67 40.51 -16.45
C GLY A 681 -18.01 40.16 -17.90
N SER A 682 -18.46 41.16 -18.66
CA SER A 682 -18.79 41.01 -20.09
C SER A 682 -17.61 40.61 -21.00
N SER A 683 -16.39 40.56 -20.47
CA SER A 683 -15.16 40.19 -21.20
C SER A 683 -14.64 38.78 -20.89
N GLY A 684 -15.21 38.08 -19.90
CA GLY A 684 -14.73 36.78 -19.43
C GLY A 684 -14.79 36.63 -17.90
N PRO A 685 -14.44 35.44 -17.36
CA PRO A 685 -14.25 35.23 -15.93
C PRO A 685 -13.04 36.02 -15.41
N THR A 686 -13.05 36.38 -14.13
CA THR A 686 -11.96 37.13 -13.47
C THR A 686 -10.72 36.26 -13.24
N SER A 687 -10.89 34.94 -13.10
CA SER A 687 -9.82 33.94 -13.08
C SER A 687 -10.24 32.67 -13.83
N GLY A 688 -9.25 31.90 -14.30
CA GLY A 688 -9.49 30.72 -15.13
C GLY A 688 -9.77 31.04 -16.61
N TYR A 689 -10.14 30.01 -17.38
CA TYR A 689 -10.46 30.12 -18.81
C TYR A 689 -11.81 29.46 -19.09
N CYS A 690 -12.68 30.17 -19.79
CA CYS A 690 -13.92 29.63 -20.33
C CYS A 690 -14.00 29.90 -21.84
N SER A 691 -14.22 28.85 -22.63
CA SER A 691 -14.36 28.94 -24.09
C SER A 691 -15.76 29.35 -24.56
N ASP A 692 -16.80 29.21 -23.72
CA ASP A 692 -18.19 29.64 -23.99
C ASP A 692 -18.75 30.39 -22.76
N TRP A 693 -18.41 31.68 -22.68
CA TRP A 693 -18.71 32.56 -21.55
C TRP A 693 -19.97 33.40 -21.78
N ARG A 694 -20.89 33.37 -20.83
CA ARG A 694 -22.21 34.00 -20.91
C ARG A 694 -22.41 34.93 -19.72
N TYR A 695 -22.34 36.23 -19.98
CA TYR A 695 -22.51 37.28 -18.96
C TYR A 695 -23.91 37.91 -18.97
N TYR A 696 -24.60 37.89 -20.11
CA TYR A 696 -25.98 38.40 -20.22
C TYR A 696 -26.97 37.24 -20.19
N GLY A 697 -27.99 37.30 -19.34
CA GLY A 697 -29.02 36.24 -19.26
C GLY A 697 -29.79 35.99 -20.56
N SER A 698 -29.85 36.98 -21.46
CA SER A 698 -30.36 36.81 -22.84
C SER A 698 -29.51 35.90 -23.74
N SER A 699 -28.30 35.52 -23.28
CA SER A 699 -27.37 34.62 -23.97
C SER A 699 -27.35 33.22 -23.35
N CYS A 700 -28.10 32.99 -22.26
CA CYS A 700 -28.25 31.66 -21.68
C CYS A 700 -28.99 30.72 -22.63
N PRO A 701 -28.67 29.41 -22.63
CA PRO A 701 -29.50 28.43 -23.30
C PRO A 701 -30.83 28.31 -22.55
N ALA A 702 -31.88 27.81 -23.23
CA ALA A 702 -33.01 27.27 -22.50
C ALA A 702 -32.52 26.10 -21.64
N PRO A 703 -32.97 25.96 -20.37
CA PRO A 703 -32.63 24.79 -19.58
C PRO A 703 -33.09 23.51 -20.31
N PRO A 704 -32.35 22.39 -20.21
CA PRO A 704 -32.81 21.12 -20.76
C PRO A 704 -34.17 20.76 -20.14
N ASP A 705 -35.10 20.23 -20.94
CA ASP A 705 -36.44 19.90 -20.45
C ASP A 705 -36.28 18.80 -19.38
N PRO A 706 -36.78 19.01 -18.14
CA PRO A 706 -36.66 18.00 -17.08
C PRO A 706 -37.36 16.66 -17.42
N CYS A 707 -38.17 16.63 -18.48
CA CYS A 707 -38.79 15.43 -19.01
C CYS A 707 -37.88 14.63 -19.97
N ASP A 708 -36.91 15.26 -20.64
CA ASP A 708 -36.02 14.61 -21.64
C ASP A 708 -35.17 13.46 -21.05
N VAL A 709 -35.04 13.37 -19.73
CA VAL A 709 -34.30 12.30 -19.04
C VAL A 709 -35.05 10.96 -18.98
N HIS A 710 -36.33 10.94 -19.37
CA HIS A 710 -37.19 9.76 -19.31
C HIS A 710 -37.43 9.17 -20.71
N SER A 711 -36.94 7.95 -20.93
CA SER A 711 -37.04 7.22 -22.21
C SER A 711 -38.18 6.20 -22.28
N ASP A 712 -39.05 6.15 -21.29
CA ASP A 712 -40.21 5.26 -21.22
C ASP A 712 -41.44 5.97 -20.63
N CYS A 713 -42.64 5.53 -21.04
CA CYS A 713 -43.90 6.16 -20.64
C CYS A 713 -44.11 6.13 -19.11
N ALA A 714 -43.77 5.04 -18.44
CA ALA A 714 -44.05 4.86 -17.02
C ALA A 714 -43.18 5.79 -16.15
N ALA A 715 -41.88 5.90 -16.43
CA ALA A 715 -41.00 6.86 -15.77
C ALA A 715 -41.38 8.31 -16.11
N CYS A 716 -41.75 8.57 -17.37
CA CYS A 716 -42.17 9.88 -17.83
C CYS A 716 -43.43 10.40 -17.12
N THR A 717 -44.51 9.61 -17.10
CA THR A 717 -45.79 10.00 -16.47
C THR A 717 -45.76 9.94 -14.95
N ALA A 718 -44.75 9.30 -14.35
CA ALA A 718 -44.46 9.41 -12.93
C ALA A 718 -43.77 10.74 -12.56
N ALA A 719 -43.13 11.42 -13.51
CA ALA A 719 -42.49 12.71 -13.29
C ALA A 719 -43.52 13.86 -13.28
N SER A 720 -43.47 14.68 -12.24
CA SER A 720 -44.45 15.74 -12.02
C SER A 720 -44.32 16.88 -13.04
N GLY A 721 -45.33 17.02 -13.90
CA GLY A 721 -45.33 18.02 -14.99
C GLY A 721 -44.84 17.49 -16.33
N CYS A 722 -44.58 16.18 -16.44
CA CYS A 722 -44.24 15.50 -17.68
C CYS A 722 -45.42 14.66 -18.20
N GLY A 723 -45.37 14.32 -19.48
CA GLY A 723 -46.25 13.32 -20.09
C GLY A 723 -45.61 12.74 -21.35
N TRP A 724 -46.06 11.56 -21.73
CA TRP A 724 -45.46 10.77 -22.80
C TRP A 724 -46.23 10.97 -24.11
N CYS A 725 -45.49 11.14 -25.21
CA CYS A 725 -46.06 11.23 -26.55
C CYS A 725 -45.75 9.98 -27.36
N GLU A 726 -46.72 9.07 -27.51
CA GLU A 726 -46.54 7.81 -28.25
C GLU A 726 -46.23 8.05 -29.75
N ALA A 727 -46.80 9.12 -30.31
CA ALA A 727 -46.56 9.50 -31.70
C ALA A 727 -45.10 9.85 -32.01
N THR A 728 -44.28 10.16 -30.99
CA THR A 728 -42.87 10.56 -31.14
C THR A 728 -41.90 9.81 -30.23
N TRP A 729 -42.38 8.88 -29.38
CA TRP A 729 -41.58 8.12 -28.41
C TRP A 729 -40.72 9.01 -27.51
N SER A 730 -41.30 10.13 -27.04
CA SER A 730 -40.60 11.14 -26.26
C SER A 730 -41.42 11.61 -25.06
N CYS A 731 -40.73 11.81 -23.93
CA CYS A 731 -41.29 12.48 -22.76
C CYS A 731 -41.18 14.01 -22.92
N LEU A 732 -42.26 14.74 -22.64
CA LEU A 732 -42.33 16.19 -22.85
C LEU A 732 -42.93 16.88 -21.62
N THR A 733 -42.54 18.12 -21.32
CA THR A 733 -43.23 18.94 -20.32
C THR A 733 -44.69 19.19 -20.76
N GLY A 734 -45.66 18.95 -19.86
CA GLY A 734 -47.08 19.00 -20.19
C GLY A 734 -48.05 18.91 -19.00
N THR A 735 -49.33 18.80 -19.33
CA THR A 735 -50.44 18.62 -18.38
C THR A 735 -51.39 17.54 -18.88
N SER A 736 -52.41 17.19 -18.09
CA SER A 736 -53.49 16.29 -18.53
C SER A 736 -54.30 16.78 -19.75
N SER A 737 -54.05 17.99 -20.26
CA SER A 737 -54.64 18.52 -21.49
C SER A 737 -53.72 18.45 -22.73
N GLY A 738 -52.46 18.01 -22.58
CA GLY A 738 -51.47 17.97 -23.65
C GLY A 738 -50.09 18.51 -23.24
N PRO A 739 -49.08 18.38 -24.12
CA PRO A 739 -47.75 18.96 -23.92
C PRO A 739 -47.76 20.49 -24.03
N THR A 740 -46.73 21.13 -23.46
CA THR A 740 -46.59 22.58 -23.41
C THR A 740 -45.75 23.06 -24.60
N GLY A 741 -46.33 23.88 -25.49
CA GLY A 741 -45.60 24.48 -26.61
C GLY A 741 -45.38 23.57 -27.84
N SER A 742 -45.78 22.29 -27.77
CA SER A 742 -45.79 21.34 -28.87
C SER A 742 -47.19 20.74 -29.09
N TYR A 743 -47.34 19.88 -30.09
CA TYR A 743 -48.57 19.13 -30.34
C TYR A 743 -48.23 17.64 -30.40
N CYS A 744 -48.92 16.85 -29.57
CA CYS A 744 -48.90 15.40 -29.63
C CYS A 744 -50.31 14.91 -29.96
N SER A 745 -50.43 13.98 -30.92
CA SER A 745 -51.72 13.39 -31.30
C SER A 745 -52.15 12.24 -30.39
N ASP A 746 -51.25 11.71 -29.57
CA ASP A 746 -51.47 10.55 -28.72
C ASP A 746 -50.68 10.72 -27.41
N TRP A 747 -51.34 11.27 -26.39
CA TRP A 747 -50.74 11.88 -25.20
C TRP A 747 -51.16 11.17 -23.92
N ASN A 748 -50.21 10.48 -23.31
CA ASN A 748 -50.37 9.75 -22.06
C ASN A 748 -49.84 10.61 -20.91
N TYR A 749 -50.73 11.03 -19.99
CA TYR A 749 -50.34 11.87 -18.84
C TYR A 749 -50.41 11.11 -17.52
N TYR A 750 -51.26 10.10 -17.39
CA TYR A 750 -51.31 9.27 -16.19
C TYR A 750 -50.52 7.96 -16.41
N PRO A 751 -49.83 7.42 -15.38
CA PRO A 751 -49.14 6.12 -15.46
C PRO A 751 -50.05 4.93 -15.80
N ALA A 752 -51.37 5.08 -15.70
CA ALA A 752 -52.36 4.08 -16.10
C ALA A 752 -52.71 4.13 -17.60
N ASP A 753 -52.40 5.24 -18.28
CA ASP A 753 -52.57 5.40 -19.74
C ASP A 753 -51.38 4.80 -20.50
N CYS A 754 -50.24 4.64 -19.83
CA CYS A 754 -49.09 3.90 -20.35
C CYS A 754 -49.44 2.42 -20.51
N VAL A 755 -49.68 2.02 -21.76
CA VAL A 755 -49.66 0.60 -22.14
C VAL A 755 -48.25 0.09 -21.81
N PRO A 756 -48.10 -0.98 -21.00
CA PRO A 756 -46.79 -1.59 -20.78
C PRO A 756 -46.15 -1.93 -22.13
N SER A 757 -44.86 -1.71 -22.30
CA SER A 757 -44.12 -2.22 -23.45
C SER A 757 -44.38 -3.72 -23.54
N ASP A 758 -45.11 -4.14 -24.59
CA ASP A 758 -45.57 -5.52 -24.75
C ASP A 758 -44.34 -6.46 -24.69
N PRO A 759 -44.20 -7.30 -23.65
CA PRO A 759 -43.01 -8.12 -23.47
C PRO A 759 -42.83 -9.12 -24.62
N CYS A 760 -43.90 -9.40 -25.36
CA CYS A 760 -43.90 -10.27 -26.51
C CYS A 760 -43.17 -9.65 -27.72
N ASN A 761 -43.06 -8.32 -27.83
CA ASN A 761 -42.40 -7.67 -28.98
C ASN A 761 -40.88 -7.95 -29.07
N ASP A 762 -40.22 -8.32 -27.97
CA ASP A 762 -38.81 -8.72 -27.97
C ASP A 762 -38.60 -10.16 -28.53
N HIS A 763 -39.68 -10.91 -28.78
CA HIS A 763 -39.63 -12.27 -29.29
C HIS A 763 -39.84 -12.31 -30.82
N TRP A 764 -38.75 -12.51 -31.54
CA TRP A 764 -38.67 -12.51 -33.01
C TRP A 764 -38.83 -13.90 -33.66
N SER A 765 -39.21 -14.93 -32.89
CA SER A 765 -39.48 -16.28 -33.40
C SER A 765 -40.61 -16.97 -32.62
N CYS A 766 -41.31 -17.90 -33.26
CA CYS A 766 -42.42 -18.66 -32.66
C CYS A 766 -42.01 -19.38 -31.36
N THR A 767 -40.87 -20.08 -31.35
CA THR A 767 -40.33 -20.79 -30.17
C THR A 767 -39.94 -19.85 -29.02
N THR A 768 -39.31 -18.70 -29.32
CA THR A 768 -39.03 -17.71 -28.26
C THR A 768 -40.28 -17.06 -27.72
N CYS A 769 -41.29 -16.87 -28.58
CA CYS A 769 -42.56 -16.25 -28.23
C CYS A 769 -43.44 -17.15 -27.34
N THR A 770 -43.73 -18.36 -27.81
CA THR A 770 -44.51 -19.38 -27.08
C THR A 770 -43.76 -20.00 -25.90
N GLY A 771 -42.49 -19.62 -25.71
CA GLY A 771 -41.71 -19.91 -24.50
C GLY A 771 -42.08 -19.02 -23.32
N ASP A 772 -42.69 -17.84 -23.54
CA ASP A 772 -43.25 -17.01 -22.47
C ASP A 772 -44.75 -17.29 -22.30
N SER A 773 -45.16 -17.54 -21.06
CA SER A 773 -46.54 -17.84 -20.67
C SER A 773 -47.53 -16.68 -20.79
N ALA A 774 -47.08 -15.47 -21.13
CA ALA A 774 -47.95 -14.32 -21.42
C ALA A 774 -48.14 -14.06 -22.93
N CYS A 775 -47.48 -14.84 -23.79
CA CYS A 775 -47.34 -14.55 -25.21
C CYS A 775 -47.84 -15.69 -26.11
N GLY A 776 -48.25 -15.33 -27.33
CA GLY A 776 -48.48 -16.28 -28.40
C GLY A 776 -48.09 -15.70 -29.77
N TRP A 777 -47.83 -16.60 -30.71
CA TRP A 777 -47.30 -16.27 -32.02
C TRP A 777 -48.40 -16.31 -33.08
N CYS A 778 -48.47 -15.27 -33.91
CA CYS A 778 -49.36 -15.24 -35.06
C CYS A 778 -48.58 -15.49 -36.36
N GLU A 779 -48.80 -16.64 -36.98
CA GLU A 779 -48.03 -17.10 -38.14
C GLU A 779 -48.29 -16.24 -39.39
N SER A 780 -49.52 -15.74 -39.58
CA SER A 780 -49.86 -14.91 -40.74
C SER A 780 -49.22 -13.51 -40.74
N SER A 781 -48.84 -12.99 -39.56
CA SER A 781 -48.21 -11.68 -39.39
C SER A 781 -46.75 -11.74 -38.97
N TYR A 782 -46.23 -12.92 -38.61
CA TYR A 782 -44.89 -13.13 -38.02
C TYR A 782 -44.63 -12.23 -36.80
N THR A 783 -45.66 -12.02 -35.97
CA THR A 783 -45.57 -11.23 -34.74
C THR A 783 -45.94 -12.07 -33.53
N CYS A 784 -45.12 -11.92 -32.49
CA CYS A 784 -45.45 -12.32 -31.13
C CYS A 784 -46.33 -11.22 -30.50
N MET A 785 -47.38 -11.62 -29.78
CA MET A 785 -48.34 -10.71 -29.15
C MET A 785 -48.77 -11.27 -27.80
N THR A 786 -49.18 -10.39 -26.87
CA THR A 786 -49.83 -10.82 -25.62
C THR A 786 -51.13 -11.58 -25.88
N GLY A 787 -51.36 -12.66 -25.13
CA GLY A 787 -52.58 -13.46 -25.24
C GLY A 787 -52.51 -14.79 -24.50
N ASP A 788 -53.58 -15.57 -24.59
CA ASP A 788 -53.70 -16.89 -23.98
C ASP A 788 -53.94 -17.99 -25.02
N TYR A 789 -54.17 -19.22 -24.57
CA TYR A 789 -54.46 -20.37 -25.43
C TYR A 789 -55.64 -20.16 -26.42
N TYR A 790 -56.59 -19.26 -26.13
CA TYR A 790 -57.73 -18.98 -27.01
C TYR A 790 -57.42 -17.93 -28.10
N GLY A 791 -56.40 -17.10 -27.94
CA GLY A 791 -56.03 -16.06 -28.91
C GLY A 791 -55.26 -14.88 -28.30
N PRO A 792 -54.90 -13.88 -29.13
CA PRO A 792 -54.30 -12.64 -28.64
C PRO A 792 -55.30 -11.81 -27.83
N ASP A 793 -54.82 -11.11 -26.80
CA ASP A 793 -55.64 -10.22 -25.94
C ASP A 793 -56.22 -9.03 -26.72
N VAL A 794 -55.50 -8.59 -27.77
CA VAL A 794 -55.89 -7.49 -28.66
C VAL A 794 -55.78 -7.92 -30.12
N GLY A 795 -56.85 -7.70 -30.88
CA GLY A 795 -56.91 -8.00 -32.32
C GLY A 795 -57.49 -9.38 -32.63
N SER A 796 -57.04 -9.99 -33.73
CA SER A 796 -57.42 -11.36 -34.08
C SER A 796 -56.35 -12.01 -34.95
N CYS A 797 -56.03 -13.27 -34.63
CA CYS A 797 -55.13 -14.11 -35.39
C CYS A 797 -55.85 -15.40 -35.78
N SER A 798 -55.87 -15.75 -37.07
CA SER A 798 -56.53 -16.97 -37.56
C SER A 798 -55.70 -18.24 -37.40
N ASP A 799 -54.40 -18.08 -37.16
CA ASP A 799 -53.35 -19.09 -37.12
C ASP A 799 -52.44 -18.88 -35.90
N TRP A 800 -53.09 -18.68 -34.75
CA TRP A 800 -52.49 -18.51 -33.44
C TRP A 800 -51.78 -19.78 -32.96
N ARG A 801 -50.59 -19.61 -32.39
CA ARG A 801 -49.77 -20.65 -31.76
C ARG A 801 -49.48 -20.22 -30.32
N TYR A 802 -49.77 -21.09 -29.36
CA TYR A 802 -49.55 -20.79 -27.95
C TYR A 802 -48.57 -21.77 -27.29
N TYR A 803 -48.38 -22.95 -27.86
CA TYR A 803 -47.37 -23.90 -27.39
C TYR A 803 -46.24 -24.04 -28.40
N ASP A 804 -44.98 -24.11 -27.93
CA ASP A 804 -43.79 -24.34 -28.76
C ASP A 804 -43.91 -25.57 -29.68
N THR A 805 -44.62 -26.60 -29.25
CA THR A 805 -44.93 -27.79 -30.08
C THR A 805 -45.81 -27.52 -31.31
N GLU A 806 -46.37 -26.32 -31.44
CA GLU A 806 -47.21 -25.89 -32.56
C GLU A 806 -46.45 -25.00 -33.56
N CYS A 807 -45.20 -24.65 -33.25
CA CYS A 807 -44.30 -23.91 -34.14
C CYS A 807 -43.77 -24.81 -35.29
N PRO A 808 -43.57 -24.26 -36.51
CA PRO A 808 -43.22 -25.01 -37.71
C PRO A 808 -41.74 -25.43 -37.85
#